data_AF-A0A1Y3AI69-F1
#
_entry.id   AF-A0A1Y3AI69-F1
#
_cell.length_a   1.000
_cell.length_b   1.000
_cell.length_c   1.000
_cell.angle_alpha   90.00
_cell.angle_beta   90.00
_cell.angle_gamma   90.00
#
_symmetry.space_group_name_H-M   'P 1'
#
loop_
_entity.id
_entity.type
_entity.pdbx_description
1 polymer ?
#
loop_
_entity_poly.entity_id
_entity_poly.type
_entity_poly.pdbx_seq_one_letter_code
_entity_poly.pdbx_strand_id
1 'polypeptide(L)'
;MDRDADAGDGARGSGPDEAPGGAPASRVDRRTVLGALAGAGSAAVAGCSGPEPDDASTTDLDADRLDELAARFAPTLYFDSAEPWYPTDPRPYASEADGETVVDGFAAFDGYHERYDEAGEPPDPTVFYNGMRYEDSPLAVVQFWLYSAFDQFTANFHWHDWEVLHVFVDLDSGGPQLYVASSHSRSVPNNEFLDPDPEVVPRILPELGSHSSTLSINEIPDGFRRVGEEGLLADITNTTIDTVEDLLGIPIAYGLPRDEGARLPFVVPEYEGEPIYDHPDLPSVSESSLVDGALTVRSLDALRSPPTDLPLRETGIAFRHGERPDDGDDAALAAEAAKSVVEYELVESAELEDIDAFTGPQLSFEFAVPEAVEDGVASHITTTGVPWEQPRYENPALDVTAGNHRSEMADRYDAIADDPSFGDEAARGLDAVVARVTRATESDEAPDGEGLTTTESSVESFALIESDPEAVPTFAGGVAVANGVPEGDHRLTVNGAGRAPHSETLTVSADEPVTRAGVDGEIPLVAREDARKVELDDAESDVDLTRTAIEDDFAGRIYDSAIDGSDAAYVHAGGAYTTEVRDADDEVGAYRVNPDPPNDGDGSDGPGDRGAGPSRIERPEPGPAPLTGYVADVAPETRSPVPDPADR
;
A
#
# COMPACT_ATOMS: atom_id res chain seq x y z
N MET A 1 76.99 -17.80 -11.16
CA MET A 1 75.92 -16.84 -10.86
C MET A 1 74.61 -17.65 -10.81
N ASP A 2 74.40 -18.64 -9.93
CA ASP A 2 74.58 -18.79 -8.46
C ASP A 2 73.59 -17.89 -7.68
N ARG A 3 72.63 -18.34 -6.84
CA ARG A 3 72.28 -19.60 -6.11
C ARG A 3 70.75 -19.55 -5.82
N ASP A 4 69.96 -20.61 -5.83
CA ASP A 4 69.91 -21.83 -4.99
C ASP A 4 69.58 -21.64 -3.48
N ALA A 5 68.68 -22.53 -3.03
CA ALA A 5 68.52 -23.15 -1.71
C ALA A 5 67.79 -22.34 -0.60
N ASP A 6 66.73 -22.83 0.06
CA ASP A 6 66.38 -24.13 0.68
C ASP A 6 66.61 -24.15 2.22
N ALA A 7 65.58 -24.67 2.90
CA ALA A 7 65.51 -25.38 4.20
C ALA A 7 66.07 -24.82 5.54
N GLY A 8 65.31 -25.19 6.59
CA GLY A 8 65.82 -25.47 7.95
C GLY A 8 65.07 -24.69 9.04
N ASP A 9 64.03 -25.22 9.71
CA ASP A 9 63.94 -26.35 10.65
C ASP A 9 64.54 -26.11 12.06
N GLY A 10 63.69 -26.37 13.07
CA GLY A 10 64.03 -26.67 14.47
C GLY A 10 64.18 -25.47 15.43
N ALA A 11 63.81 -25.54 16.71
CA ALA A 11 63.22 -26.61 17.51
C ALA A 11 62.94 -26.07 18.94
N ARG A 12 61.82 -26.54 19.54
CA ARG A 12 61.66 -26.97 20.95
C ARG A 12 61.78 -25.97 22.11
N GLY A 13 60.65 -25.78 22.78
CA GLY A 13 60.54 -25.65 24.24
C GLY A 13 59.33 -26.44 24.74
N SER A 14 59.57 -27.41 25.62
CA SER A 14 58.62 -28.42 26.12
C SER A 14 57.98 -28.02 27.46
N GLY A 15 56.75 -28.49 27.74
CA GLY A 15 56.25 -28.74 29.10
C GLY A 15 54.77 -28.39 29.36
N PRO A 16 54.03 -29.13 30.21
CA PRO A 16 52.63 -29.51 29.98
C PRO A 16 51.61 -29.11 31.09
N ASP A 17 50.34 -29.43 30.81
CA ASP A 17 49.19 -29.69 31.71
C ASP A 17 48.66 -28.59 32.65
N GLU A 18 47.46 -28.07 32.31
CA GLU A 18 46.23 -28.20 33.13
C GLU A 18 45.00 -27.69 32.32
N ALA A 19 43.91 -28.44 32.33
CA ALA A 19 42.58 -28.09 31.81
C ALA A 19 41.57 -28.07 32.98
N PRO A 20 40.28 -27.71 32.82
CA PRO A 20 39.58 -26.93 31.78
C PRO A 20 38.76 -25.76 32.38
N GLY A 21 38.32 -24.79 31.58
CA GLY A 21 37.31 -23.83 32.05
C GLY A 21 36.95 -22.72 31.07
N GLY A 22 35.69 -22.74 30.62
CA GLY A 22 34.96 -21.58 30.11
C GLY A 22 35.25 -21.19 28.67
N ALA A 23 34.41 -21.65 27.74
CA ALA A 23 34.26 -21.01 26.45
C ALA A 23 33.74 -19.56 26.65
N PRO A 24 34.32 -18.52 26.03
CA PRO A 24 33.60 -17.29 25.82
C PRO A 24 32.53 -17.55 24.77
N ALA A 25 31.26 -17.42 25.16
CA ALA A 25 30.14 -17.38 24.23
C ALA A 25 30.43 -16.33 23.16
N SER A 26 30.53 -16.78 21.92
CA SER A 26 30.55 -15.94 20.74
C SER A 26 29.24 -15.15 20.72
N ARG A 27 29.29 -13.87 21.09
CA ARG A 27 28.23 -12.92 20.73
C ARG A 27 28.16 -12.90 19.21
N VAL A 28 27.10 -13.46 18.67
CA VAL A 28 26.73 -13.29 17.28
C VAL A 28 26.21 -11.85 17.18
N ASP A 29 26.98 -11.01 16.49
CA ASP A 29 26.62 -9.62 16.23
C ASP A 29 25.41 -9.58 15.27
N ARG A 30 24.43 -8.69 15.52
CA ARG A 30 23.20 -8.53 14.71
C ARG A 30 23.50 -8.32 13.22
N ARG A 31 24.69 -7.78 12.89
CA ARG A 31 25.17 -7.62 11.51
C ARG A 31 25.59 -8.93 10.81
N THR A 32 25.86 -9.99 11.54
CA THR A 32 26.19 -11.32 10.97
C THR A 32 24.93 -12.16 10.71
N VAL A 33 23.83 -11.90 11.42
CA VAL A 33 22.54 -12.58 11.19
C VAL A 33 21.81 -11.97 9.98
N LEU A 34 21.88 -10.65 9.80
CA LEU A 34 21.30 -9.98 8.62
C LEU A 34 22.14 -10.18 7.34
N GLY A 35 23.42 -10.54 7.46
CA GLY A 35 24.26 -10.91 6.30
C GLY A 35 24.06 -12.34 5.81
N ALA A 36 23.26 -13.16 6.48
CA ALA A 36 23.01 -14.56 6.10
C ALA A 36 21.72 -14.76 5.30
N LEU A 37 20.85 -13.74 5.21
CA LEU A 37 19.62 -13.78 4.40
C LEU A 37 19.85 -13.34 2.93
N ALA A 38 20.98 -12.71 2.61
CA ALA A 38 21.31 -12.27 1.26
C ALA A 38 22.10 -13.30 0.42
N GLY A 39 22.14 -14.59 0.82
CA GLY A 39 23.11 -15.55 0.27
C GLY A 39 22.66 -17.00 0.06
N ALA A 40 21.36 -17.32 0.16
CA ALA A 40 20.86 -18.66 -0.12
C ALA A 40 19.97 -18.66 -1.38
N GLY A 41 20.64 -18.77 -2.53
CA GLY A 41 19.98 -19.08 -3.80
C GLY A 41 19.29 -20.44 -3.77
N SER A 42 18.11 -20.47 -4.42
CA SER A 42 17.55 -21.56 -5.20
C SER A 42 17.92 -22.99 -4.77
N ALA A 43 17.08 -23.59 -3.93
CA ALA A 43 16.92 -25.04 -3.87
C ALA A 43 15.45 -25.38 -3.64
N ALA A 44 14.67 -25.37 -4.73
CA ALA A 44 13.31 -25.89 -4.73
C ALA A 44 13.34 -27.37 -4.31
N VAL A 45 12.64 -27.67 -3.22
CA VAL A 45 12.35 -29.04 -2.81
C VAL A 45 11.24 -29.54 -3.72
N ALA A 46 11.61 -30.39 -4.68
CA ALA A 46 10.68 -31.00 -5.63
C ALA A 46 9.64 -31.88 -4.90
N GLY A 47 8.44 -31.33 -4.68
CA GLY A 47 7.20 -32.08 -4.54
C GLY A 47 6.66 -32.41 -5.93
N CYS A 48 6.29 -33.67 -6.17
CA CYS A 48 5.75 -34.11 -7.45
C CYS A 48 4.30 -33.63 -7.62
N SER A 49 4.09 -32.48 -8.25
CA SER A 49 2.81 -32.09 -8.86
C SER A 49 2.79 -32.59 -10.31
N GLY A 50 1.67 -33.15 -10.76
CA GLY A 50 1.44 -33.36 -12.20
C GLY A 50 1.34 -32.00 -12.92
N PRO A 51 1.34 -31.95 -14.26
CA PRO A 51 1.12 -30.68 -14.95
C PRO A 51 -0.25 -30.12 -14.54
N GLU A 52 -0.24 -28.93 -13.96
CA GLU A 52 -1.44 -28.11 -13.75
C GLU A 52 -2.08 -27.80 -15.11
N PRO A 53 -3.42 -27.68 -15.19
CA PRO A 53 -4.06 -27.28 -16.43
C PRO A 53 -3.67 -25.83 -16.74
N ASP A 54 -3.08 -25.61 -17.93
CA ASP A 54 -2.82 -24.26 -18.45
C ASP A 54 -4.04 -23.76 -19.24
N ASP A 55 -4.22 -22.43 -19.31
CA ASP A 55 -5.18 -21.80 -20.21
C ASP A 55 -4.92 -22.22 -21.68
N ALA A 56 -5.98 -22.22 -22.50
CA ALA A 56 -5.85 -22.52 -23.92
C ALA A 56 -5.01 -21.44 -24.64
N SER A 57 -4.34 -21.84 -25.72
CA SER A 57 -3.66 -20.91 -26.61
C SER A 57 -4.61 -19.87 -27.19
N THR A 58 -4.09 -18.68 -27.46
CA THR A 58 -4.82 -17.61 -28.13
C THR A 58 -4.40 -17.49 -29.60
N THR A 59 -5.30 -16.94 -30.41
CA THR A 59 -5.07 -16.57 -31.81
C THR A 59 -5.63 -15.18 -32.06
N ASP A 60 -5.03 -14.44 -32.99
CA ASP A 60 -5.50 -13.10 -33.37
C ASP A 60 -6.97 -13.11 -33.80
N LEU A 61 -7.68 -12.04 -33.44
CA LEU A 61 -9.02 -11.78 -33.96
C LEU A 61 -8.96 -11.35 -35.44
N ASP A 62 -10.04 -11.60 -36.16
CA ASP A 62 -10.23 -11.01 -37.49
C ASP A 62 -10.28 -9.48 -37.37
N ALA A 63 -9.54 -8.77 -38.23
CA ALA A 63 -9.35 -7.32 -38.11
C ALA A 63 -10.68 -6.53 -38.12
N ASP A 64 -11.60 -6.83 -39.04
CA ASP A 64 -12.91 -6.15 -39.09
C ASP A 64 -13.70 -6.37 -37.79
N ARG A 65 -13.54 -7.54 -37.17
CA ARG A 65 -14.20 -7.87 -35.90
C ARG A 65 -13.51 -7.20 -34.70
N LEU A 66 -12.18 -7.12 -34.72
CA LEU A 66 -11.41 -6.42 -33.70
C LEU A 66 -11.79 -4.94 -33.68
N ASP A 67 -11.79 -4.26 -34.83
CA ASP A 67 -12.19 -2.85 -34.96
C ASP A 67 -13.60 -2.60 -34.41
N GLU A 68 -14.56 -3.48 -34.75
CA GLU A 68 -15.93 -3.38 -34.27
C GLU A 68 -16.01 -3.48 -32.73
N LEU A 69 -15.29 -4.43 -32.14
CA LEU A 69 -15.27 -4.64 -30.69
C LEU A 69 -14.50 -3.52 -29.97
N ALA A 70 -13.37 -3.09 -30.51
CA ALA A 70 -12.56 -1.98 -29.98
C ALA A 70 -13.38 -0.69 -29.93
N ALA A 71 -14.01 -0.30 -31.05
CA ALA A 71 -14.87 0.88 -31.10
C ALA A 71 -16.07 0.78 -30.14
N ARG A 72 -16.66 -0.43 -30.00
CA ARG A 72 -17.79 -0.66 -29.10
C ARG A 72 -17.42 -0.53 -27.62
N PHE A 73 -16.27 -1.07 -27.23
CA PHE A 73 -15.85 -1.16 -25.82
C PHE A 73 -14.81 -0.11 -25.40
N ALA A 74 -14.41 0.79 -26.30
CA ALA A 74 -13.51 1.91 -26.03
C ALA A 74 -13.85 2.66 -24.72
N PRO A 75 -12.99 2.64 -23.69
CA PRO A 75 -13.36 3.12 -22.36
C PRO A 75 -13.47 4.64 -22.27
N THR A 76 -14.36 5.13 -21.41
CA THR A 76 -14.31 6.54 -20.96
C THR A 76 -13.41 6.63 -19.73
N LEU A 77 -12.42 7.53 -19.74
CA LEU A 77 -11.45 7.66 -18.64
C LEU A 77 -11.72 8.95 -17.85
N TYR A 78 -11.75 8.89 -16.52
CA TYR A 78 -12.03 10.03 -15.63
C TYR A 78 -10.84 10.36 -14.74
N PHE A 79 -10.14 11.45 -15.05
CA PHE A 79 -8.93 11.84 -14.36
C PHE A 79 -9.19 12.78 -13.19
N ASP A 80 -8.28 12.75 -12.22
CA ASP A 80 -8.23 13.73 -11.14
C ASP A 80 -7.94 15.13 -11.71
N SER A 81 -8.48 16.16 -11.08
CA SER A 81 -8.18 17.55 -11.44
C SER A 81 -6.72 17.95 -11.22
N ALA A 82 -5.99 17.20 -10.42
CA ALA A 82 -4.56 17.38 -10.19
C ALA A 82 -3.68 16.50 -11.10
N GLU A 83 -4.24 15.69 -12.01
CA GLU A 83 -3.47 14.80 -12.89
C GLU A 83 -2.75 15.58 -14.00
N PRO A 84 -1.40 15.50 -14.09
CA PRO A 84 -0.67 16.13 -15.18
C PRO A 84 -0.41 15.20 -16.38
N TRP A 85 -0.47 13.88 -16.23
CA TRP A 85 -0.11 12.91 -17.29
C TRP A 85 -1.32 12.12 -17.78
N TYR A 86 -1.70 12.40 -19.01
CA TYR A 86 -2.81 11.72 -19.67
C TYR A 86 -2.30 10.73 -20.74
N PRO A 87 -3.10 9.71 -21.11
CA PRO A 87 -2.78 8.79 -22.18
C PRO A 87 -2.40 9.52 -23.47
N THR A 88 -1.22 9.21 -24.01
CA THR A 88 -0.60 9.90 -25.14
C THR A 88 0.09 8.92 -26.08
N ASP A 89 0.34 9.32 -27.33
CA ASP A 89 1.14 8.53 -28.27
C ASP A 89 2.65 8.64 -27.92
N PRO A 90 3.36 7.52 -27.65
CA PRO A 90 4.79 7.56 -27.35
C PRO A 90 5.70 7.74 -28.59
N ARG A 91 5.21 7.45 -29.80
CA ARG A 91 6.02 7.45 -31.03
C ARG A 91 6.72 8.78 -31.35
N PRO A 92 6.12 9.96 -31.07
CA PRO A 92 6.80 11.24 -31.26
C PRO A 92 8.05 11.44 -30.39
N TYR A 93 8.24 10.62 -29.35
CA TYR A 93 9.39 10.66 -28.44
C TYR A 93 10.41 9.53 -28.71
N ALA A 94 10.09 8.60 -29.62
CA ALA A 94 10.97 7.49 -29.96
C ALA A 94 12.23 7.97 -30.71
N SER A 95 13.34 7.30 -30.45
CA SER A 95 14.63 7.58 -31.08
C SER A 95 15.42 6.30 -31.31
N GLU A 96 16.43 6.35 -32.17
CA GLU A 96 17.32 5.20 -32.43
C GLU A 96 18.52 5.25 -31.48
N ALA A 97 18.65 4.25 -30.61
CA ALA A 97 19.76 4.08 -29.68
C ALA A 97 20.37 2.68 -29.82
N ASP A 98 21.67 2.58 -30.06
CA ASP A 98 22.40 1.31 -30.23
C ASP A 98 21.81 0.31 -31.26
N GLY A 99 20.97 0.79 -32.18
CA GLY A 99 20.33 -0.01 -33.23
C GLY A 99 18.95 -0.56 -32.84
N GLU A 100 18.42 -0.09 -31.71
CA GLU A 100 17.09 -0.35 -31.17
C GLU A 100 16.27 0.95 -31.22
N THR A 101 14.97 0.85 -31.47
CA THR A 101 14.03 1.96 -31.37
C THR A 101 13.59 2.10 -29.92
N VAL A 102 13.94 3.20 -29.26
CA VAL A 102 13.78 3.38 -27.82
C VAL A 102 13.00 4.66 -27.52
N VAL A 103 12.10 4.60 -26.55
CA VAL A 103 11.48 5.77 -25.93
C VAL A 103 12.21 6.06 -24.63
N ASP A 104 13.00 7.14 -24.62
CA ASP A 104 13.77 7.57 -23.45
C ASP A 104 12.92 8.43 -22.51
N GLY A 105 13.07 8.22 -21.20
CA GLY A 105 12.29 8.87 -20.15
C GLY A 105 12.44 10.38 -20.14
N PHE A 106 13.65 10.91 -20.37
CA PHE A 106 13.83 12.35 -20.49
C PHE A 106 13.14 12.89 -21.73
N ALA A 107 13.32 12.21 -22.87
CA ALA A 107 12.71 12.63 -24.13
C ALA A 107 11.18 12.60 -24.09
N ALA A 108 10.60 11.57 -23.47
CA ALA A 108 9.15 11.44 -23.32
C ALA A 108 8.58 12.46 -22.35
N PHE A 109 9.18 12.60 -21.16
CA PHE A 109 8.66 13.50 -20.13
C PHE A 109 8.82 14.99 -20.51
N ASP A 110 9.98 15.39 -21.03
CA ASP A 110 10.18 16.75 -21.53
C ASP A 110 9.33 17.02 -22.77
N GLY A 111 9.31 16.09 -23.72
CA GLY A 111 8.58 16.23 -24.98
C GLY A 111 7.07 16.28 -24.80
N TYR A 112 6.53 15.59 -23.79
CA TYR A 112 5.12 15.67 -23.39
C TYR A 112 4.79 17.09 -22.90
N HIS A 113 5.56 17.62 -21.95
CA HIS A 113 5.32 18.94 -21.39
C HIS A 113 5.58 20.07 -22.40
N GLU A 114 6.58 19.94 -23.27
CA GLU A 114 6.81 20.87 -24.40
C GLU A 114 5.54 20.99 -25.26
N ARG A 115 4.97 19.86 -25.69
CA ARG A 115 3.77 19.83 -26.53
C ARG A 115 2.52 20.29 -25.78
N TYR A 116 2.38 19.89 -24.52
CA TYR A 116 1.28 20.31 -23.66
C TYR A 116 1.27 21.83 -23.53
N ASP A 117 2.40 22.45 -23.20
CA ASP A 117 2.50 23.90 -23.02
C ASP A 117 2.30 24.67 -24.33
N GLU A 118 2.77 24.12 -25.46
CA GLU A 118 2.57 24.72 -26.78
C GLU A 118 1.10 24.73 -27.22
N ALA A 119 0.37 23.63 -26.97
CA ALA A 119 -1.02 23.47 -27.38
C ALA A 119 -2.02 24.03 -26.35
N GLY A 120 -1.67 23.97 -25.05
CA GLY A 120 -2.57 24.26 -23.93
C GLY A 120 -3.60 23.16 -23.65
N GLU A 121 -3.39 21.96 -24.19
CA GLU A 121 -4.24 20.78 -24.06
C GLU A 121 -3.38 19.49 -24.08
N PRO A 122 -3.87 18.36 -23.54
CA PRO A 122 -3.12 17.11 -23.54
C PRO A 122 -2.66 16.70 -24.95
N PRO A 123 -1.37 16.37 -25.15
CA PRO A 123 -0.83 16.09 -26.47
C PRO A 123 -1.19 14.68 -26.96
N ASP A 124 -1.56 14.58 -28.24
CA ASP A 124 -1.86 13.34 -28.97
C ASP A 124 -2.64 12.27 -28.15
N PRO A 125 -3.83 12.60 -27.60
CA PRO A 125 -4.60 11.67 -26.77
C PRO A 125 -4.89 10.36 -27.50
N THR A 126 -4.34 9.25 -27.00
CA THR A 126 -4.39 7.96 -27.70
C THR A 126 -4.61 6.80 -26.75
N VAL A 127 -5.44 5.84 -27.17
CA VAL A 127 -5.60 4.54 -26.52
C VAL A 127 -5.27 3.46 -27.53
N PHE A 128 -4.37 2.55 -27.17
CA PHE A 128 -3.92 1.48 -28.03
C PHE A 128 -4.77 0.23 -27.81
N TYR A 129 -5.10 -0.52 -28.85
CA TYR A 129 -5.88 -1.74 -28.69
C TYR A 129 -5.27 -2.95 -29.38
N ASN A 130 -5.50 -4.11 -28.78
CA ASN A 130 -5.16 -5.42 -29.30
C ASN A 130 -6.36 -6.36 -29.10
N GLY A 131 -6.41 -7.48 -29.81
CA GLY A 131 -7.41 -8.49 -29.48
C GLY A 131 -7.13 -9.88 -29.99
N MET A 132 -7.48 -10.83 -29.15
CA MET A 132 -7.25 -12.25 -29.37
C MET A 132 -8.47 -13.08 -28.99
N ARG A 133 -8.45 -14.34 -29.42
CA ARG A 133 -9.48 -15.33 -29.15
C ARG A 133 -8.83 -16.60 -28.65
N TYR A 134 -9.40 -17.21 -27.61
CA TYR A 134 -8.98 -18.52 -27.15
C TYR A 134 -9.34 -19.61 -28.17
N GLU A 135 -8.40 -20.50 -28.46
CA GLU A 135 -8.60 -21.61 -29.38
C GLU A 135 -9.75 -22.52 -28.92
N ASP A 136 -10.52 -23.02 -29.89
CA ASP A 136 -11.69 -23.88 -29.66
C ASP A 136 -12.77 -23.32 -28.69
N SER A 137 -12.75 -22.03 -28.39
CA SER A 137 -13.69 -21.33 -27.52
C SER A 137 -14.35 -20.12 -28.22
N PRO A 138 -15.60 -19.73 -27.88
CA PRO A 138 -16.18 -18.47 -28.33
C PRO A 138 -15.62 -17.25 -27.58
N LEU A 139 -14.80 -17.45 -26.55
CA LEU A 139 -14.26 -16.38 -25.73
C LEU A 139 -13.15 -15.61 -26.47
N ALA A 140 -13.34 -14.30 -26.57
CA ALA A 140 -12.37 -13.34 -27.10
C ALA A 140 -12.05 -12.27 -26.06
N VAL A 141 -10.94 -11.57 -26.23
CA VAL A 141 -10.51 -10.47 -25.39
C VAL A 141 -10.11 -9.30 -26.27
N VAL A 142 -10.56 -8.10 -25.91
CA VAL A 142 -10.01 -6.84 -26.42
C VAL A 142 -9.26 -6.17 -25.29
N GLN A 143 -8.01 -5.82 -25.54
CA GLN A 143 -7.14 -5.10 -24.61
C GLN A 143 -7.12 -3.63 -25.00
N PHE A 144 -7.20 -2.72 -24.03
CA PHE A 144 -7.01 -1.29 -24.22
C PHE A 144 -5.82 -0.83 -23.36
N TRP A 145 -4.71 -0.52 -24.01
CA TRP A 145 -3.45 -0.10 -23.41
C TRP A 145 -3.31 1.43 -23.39
N LEU A 146 -2.87 1.95 -22.25
CA LEU A 146 -2.83 3.38 -21.92
C LEU A 146 -1.38 3.75 -21.56
N TYR A 147 -0.75 4.62 -22.35
CA TYR A 147 0.61 5.08 -22.08
C TYR A 147 0.62 6.48 -21.46
N SER A 148 1.21 6.63 -20.27
CA SER A 148 1.53 7.92 -19.67
C SER A 148 3.04 8.17 -19.71
N ALA A 149 3.46 9.42 -19.86
CA ALA A 149 4.89 9.76 -19.97
C ALA A 149 5.66 9.57 -18.65
N PHE A 150 4.97 9.61 -17.51
CA PHE A 150 5.57 9.59 -16.19
C PHE A 150 4.57 9.08 -15.14
N ASP A 151 5.05 8.43 -14.09
CA ASP A 151 4.31 8.05 -12.89
C ASP A 151 4.91 8.77 -11.67
N GLN A 152 4.07 9.44 -10.88
CA GLN A 152 4.46 10.03 -9.60
C GLN A 152 3.52 9.56 -8.49
N PHE A 153 3.74 8.36 -7.97
CA PHE A 153 3.14 7.90 -6.72
C PHE A 153 4.04 8.08 -5.49
N THR A 154 3.48 7.95 -4.29
CA THR A 154 4.19 8.16 -3.01
C THR A 154 5.40 7.24 -2.80
N ALA A 155 5.33 6.00 -3.29
CA ALA A 155 6.36 4.99 -3.12
C ALA A 155 6.76 4.28 -4.43
N ASN A 156 6.15 4.68 -5.54
CA ASN A 156 6.36 4.13 -6.88
C ASN A 156 6.38 5.34 -7.83
N PHE A 157 7.51 5.72 -8.40
CA PHE A 157 7.57 6.85 -9.32
C PHE A 157 8.63 6.57 -10.36
N HIS A 158 8.23 6.52 -11.62
CA HIS A 158 9.11 6.05 -12.68
C HIS A 158 8.83 6.74 -14.01
N TRP A 159 9.81 6.62 -14.89
CA TRP A 159 9.64 6.98 -16.29
C TRP A 159 8.66 6.03 -16.95
N HIS A 160 7.79 6.59 -17.79
CA HIS A 160 6.77 5.85 -18.53
C HIS A 160 5.77 5.15 -17.62
N ASP A 161 4.57 4.92 -18.12
CA ASP A 161 3.62 4.06 -17.44
C ASP A 161 2.66 3.41 -18.43
N TRP A 162 2.25 2.18 -18.13
CA TRP A 162 1.41 1.36 -18.99
C TRP A 162 0.31 0.67 -18.19
N GLU A 163 -0.92 1.12 -18.43
CA GLU A 163 -2.13 0.54 -17.85
C GLU A 163 -2.96 -0.18 -18.92
N VAL A 164 -3.75 -1.16 -18.50
CA VAL A 164 -4.55 -1.99 -19.42
C VAL A 164 -5.94 -2.29 -18.87
N LEU A 165 -6.93 -2.20 -19.75
CA LEU A 165 -8.27 -2.77 -19.57
C LEU A 165 -8.43 -3.98 -20.50
N HIS A 166 -8.70 -5.16 -19.93
CA HIS A 166 -9.14 -6.33 -20.68
C HIS A 166 -10.66 -6.43 -20.67
N VAL A 167 -11.25 -6.57 -21.85
CA VAL A 167 -12.68 -6.81 -22.05
C VAL A 167 -12.88 -8.21 -22.64
N PHE A 168 -13.28 -9.15 -21.80
CA PHE A 168 -13.64 -10.50 -22.21
C PHE A 168 -15.03 -10.50 -22.83
N VAL A 169 -15.16 -11.02 -24.05
CA VAL A 169 -16.40 -11.02 -24.83
C VAL A 169 -16.70 -12.43 -25.32
N ASP A 170 -17.93 -12.86 -25.13
CA ASP A 170 -18.44 -14.07 -25.74
C ASP A 170 -18.89 -13.78 -27.18
N LEU A 171 -18.24 -14.35 -28.18
CA LEU A 171 -18.53 -14.06 -29.59
C LEU A 171 -19.87 -14.65 -30.08
N ASP A 172 -20.43 -15.64 -29.39
CA ASP A 172 -21.71 -16.26 -29.78
C ASP A 172 -22.90 -15.40 -29.33
N SER A 173 -22.82 -14.81 -28.14
CA SER A 173 -23.81 -13.88 -27.60
C SER A 173 -23.54 -12.43 -28.01
N GLY A 174 -22.28 -12.08 -28.27
CA GLY A 174 -21.80 -10.73 -28.48
C GLY A 174 -21.75 -9.87 -27.20
N GLY A 175 -21.96 -10.45 -26.03
CA GLY A 175 -21.97 -9.74 -24.75
C GLY A 175 -20.61 -9.80 -24.03
N PRO A 176 -20.23 -8.73 -23.30
CA PRO A 176 -19.07 -8.80 -22.41
C PRO A 176 -19.35 -9.77 -21.25
N GLN A 177 -18.32 -10.47 -20.79
CA GLN A 177 -18.37 -11.47 -19.73
C GLN A 177 -17.62 -11.01 -18.48
N LEU A 178 -16.52 -10.29 -18.67
CA LEU A 178 -15.66 -9.82 -17.58
C LEU A 178 -14.89 -8.59 -18.07
N TYR A 179 -14.83 -7.57 -17.23
CA TYR A 179 -13.85 -6.48 -17.35
C TYR A 179 -12.75 -6.67 -16.31
N VAL A 180 -11.50 -6.43 -16.70
CA VAL A 180 -10.33 -6.48 -15.81
C VAL A 180 -9.50 -5.23 -16.06
N ALA A 181 -9.41 -4.33 -15.09
CA ALA A 181 -8.57 -3.15 -15.14
C ALA A 181 -7.34 -3.35 -14.26
N SER A 182 -6.15 -3.05 -14.78
CA SER A 182 -4.90 -3.25 -14.05
C SER A 182 -4.77 -2.36 -12.82
N SER A 183 -4.21 -2.91 -11.74
CA SER A 183 -3.84 -2.14 -10.54
C SER A 183 -2.49 -2.59 -10.00
N HIS A 184 -1.47 -1.78 -10.27
CA HIS A 184 -0.05 -1.78 -9.85
C HIS A 184 0.49 -2.81 -8.83
N SER A 185 0.32 -4.12 -9.05
CA SER A 185 1.31 -5.14 -8.66
C SER A 185 0.90 -6.52 -9.16
N ARG A 186 1.85 -7.45 -9.28
CA ARG A 186 1.56 -8.90 -9.40
C ARG A 186 1.09 -9.52 -8.09
N SER A 187 1.26 -8.80 -6.99
CA SER A 187 0.87 -9.18 -5.62
C SER A 187 -0.42 -8.50 -5.16
N VAL A 188 -0.97 -7.61 -5.98
CA VAL A 188 -2.23 -6.94 -5.72
C VAL A 188 -3.22 -7.39 -6.78
N PRO A 189 -4.44 -7.78 -6.41
CA PRO A 189 -5.46 -8.16 -7.37
C PRO A 189 -5.86 -6.99 -8.27
N ASN A 190 -6.17 -7.28 -9.53
CA ASN A 190 -6.74 -6.32 -10.47
C ASN A 190 -8.18 -5.96 -10.10
N ASN A 191 -8.68 -4.84 -10.63
CA ASN A 191 -10.07 -4.44 -10.46
C ASN A 191 -10.93 -5.15 -11.51
N GLU A 192 -11.91 -5.95 -11.07
CA GLU A 192 -12.62 -6.87 -11.95
C GLU A 192 -14.15 -6.74 -11.85
N PHE A 193 -14.85 -6.90 -12.97
CA PHE A 193 -16.31 -6.85 -12.97
C PHE A 193 -16.89 -7.90 -13.91
N LEU A 194 -17.43 -8.97 -13.32
CA LEU A 194 -18.11 -10.06 -14.00
C LEU A 194 -19.51 -9.64 -14.48
N ASP A 195 -19.93 -10.15 -15.64
CA ASP A 195 -21.26 -9.91 -16.23
C ASP A 195 -21.67 -8.42 -16.37
N PRO A 196 -20.82 -7.55 -16.94
CA PRO A 196 -21.18 -6.15 -17.13
C PRO A 196 -22.36 -5.98 -18.10
N ASP A 197 -23.15 -4.92 -17.89
CA ASP A 197 -24.27 -4.60 -18.78
C ASP A 197 -23.75 -4.29 -20.21
N PRO A 198 -24.19 -5.03 -21.25
CA PRO A 198 -23.70 -4.87 -22.62
C PRO A 198 -23.99 -3.50 -23.25
N GLU A 199 -24.89 -2.71 -22.66
CA GLU A 199 -25.25 -1.36 -23.10
C GLU A 199 -24.42 -0.28 -22.40
N VAL A 200 -23.68 -0.62 -21.33
CA VAL A 200 -22.85 0.31 -20.56
C VAL A 200 -21.42 0.29 -21.10
N VAL A 201 -20.92 1.48 -21.44
CA VAL A 201 -19.52 1.69 -21.86
C VAL A 201 -18.62 1.47 -20.64
N PRO A 202 -17.48 0.76 -20.77
CA PRO A 202 -16.50 0.68 -19.70
C PRO A 202 -16.05 2.08 -19.27
N ARG A 203 -16.05 2.36 -17.97
CA ARG A 203 -15.53 3.61 -17.42
C ARG A 203 -14.39 3.29 -16.49
N ILE A 204 -13.28 4.01 -16.66
CA ILE A 204 -12.07 3.83 -15.87
C ILE A 204 -11.81 5.10 -15.09
N LEU A 205 -11.46 4.98 -13.80
CA LEU A 205 -10.84 6.07 -13.04
C LEU A 205 -9.38 5.73 -12.77
N PRO A 206 -8.45 6.36 -13.50
CA PRO A 206 -7.03 6.27 -13.20
C PRO A 206 -6.70 6.98 -11.89
N GLU A 207 -5.74 6.41 -11.16
CA GLU A 207 -5.23 7.02 -9.94
C GLU A 207 -4.37 8.23 -10.26
N LEU A 208 -4.40 9.21 -9.36
CA LEU A 208 -3.58 10.40 -9.52
C LEU A 208 -2.13 9.97 -9.40
N GLY A 209 -1.34 10.25 -10.44
CA GLY A 209 0.09 9.99 -10.47
C GLY A 209 0.48 8.54 -10.74
N SER A 210 -0.23 7.53 -10.20
CA SER A 210 0.07 6.10 -10.42
C SER A 210 -0.71 5.44 -11.55
N HIS A 211 -1.74 6.11 -12.08
CA HIS A 211 -2.65 5.62 -13.14
C HIS A 211 -3.35 4.29 -12.93
N SER A 212 -3.15 3.64 -11.77
CA SER A 212 -3.85 2.42 -11.36
C SER A 212 -5.33 2.55 -11.65
N SER A 213 -5.88 1.56 -12.34
CA SER A 213 -7.15 1.71 -13.03
C SER A 213 -8.26 1.02 -12.25
N THR A 214 -9.30 1.78 -11.92
CA THR A 214 -10.54 1.24 -11.32
C THR A 214 -11.71 1.30 -12.28
N LEU A 215 -12.64 0.36 -12.13
CA LEU A 215 -13.85 0.29 -12.94
C LEU A 215 -14.98 1.10 -12.25
N SER A 216 -15.54 2.10 -12.94
CA SER A 216 -16.77 2.76 -12.51
C SER A 216 -17.96 2.16 -13.26
N ILE A 217 -18.58 1.11 -12.75
CA ILE A 217 -19.72 0.45 -13.43
C ILE A 217 -21.03 0.67 -12.67
N ASN A 218 -20.96 1.23 -11.45
CA ASN A 218 -22.12 1.64 -10.68
C ASN A 218 -22.82 2.90 -11.24
N GLU A 219 -23.89 3.39 -10.57
CA GLU A 219 -24.65 4.56 -11.02
C GLU A 219 -23.89 5.89 -10.95
N ILE A 220 -22.69 5.94 -10.33
CA ILE A 220 -21.87 7.14 -10.11
C ILE A 220 -20.69 7.14 -11.09
N PRO A 221 -20.77 7.85 -12.23
CA PRO A 221 -19.85 7.68 -13.35
C PRO A 221 -18.39 8.00 -13.09
N ASP A 222 -18.12 8.93 -12.20
CA ASP A 222 -16.80 9.44 -11.83
C ASP A 222 -16.46 9.16 -10.38
N GLY A 223 -17.16 8.18 -9.79
CA GLY A 223 -16.90 7.71 -8.45
C GLY A 223 -16.43 6.27 -8.41
N PHE A 224 -15.69 5.97 -7.35
CA PHE A 224 -15.17 4.65 -7.04
C PHE A 224 -15.42 4.31 -5.59
N ARG A 225 -15.98 3.12 -5.34
CA ARG A 225 -16.25 2.60 -4.01
C ARG A 225 -15.80 1.15 -3.91
N ARG A 226 -14.77 0.91 -3.09
CA ARG A 226 -14.31 -0.45 -2.79
C ARG A 226 -15.31 -1.25 -1.96
N VAL A 227 -16.10 -0.54 -1.15
CA VAL A 227 -17.12 -1.12 -0.27
C VAL A 227 -18.49 -0.55 -0.64
N GLY A 228 -19.44 -1.45 -0.88
CA GLY A 228 -20.84 -1.06 -1.09
C GLY A 228 -21.43 -0.44 0.17
N GLU A 229 -21.81 0.83 0.14
CA GLU A 229 -22.64 1.44 1.18
C GLU A 229 -24.10 1.56 0.70
N GLU A 230 -25.05 1.49 1.64
CA GLU A 230 -26.48 1.76 1.41
C GLU A 230 -27.15 0.88 0.33
N GLY A 231 -26.67 -0.36 0.12
CA GLY A 231 -27.25 -1.32 -0.84
C GLY A 231 -26.75 -1.18 -2.28
N LEU A 232 -25.65 -0.45 -2.50
CA LEU A 232 -24.91 -0.42 -3.76
C LEU A 232 -23.87 -1.56 -3.80
N LEU A 233 -23.56 -2.08 -5.00
CA LEU A 233 -22.51 -3.09 -5.21
C LEU A 233 -21.13 -2.44 -5.09
N ALA A 234 -20.14 -3.17 -4.56
CA ALA A 234 -18.74 -2.76 -4.66
C ALA A 234 -18.27 -2.76 -6.13
N ASP A 235 -17.45 -1.79 -6.49
CA ASP A 235 -16.96 -1.61 -7.87
C ASP A 235 -15.90 -2.65 -8.30
N ILE A 236 -15.35 -3.45 -7.35
CA ILE A 236 -14.23 -4.38 -7.59
C ILE A 236 -14.64 -5.85 -7.73
N THR A 237 -15.82 -6.26 -7.23
CA THR A 237 -16.11 -7.71 -7.08
C THR A 237 -17.56 -8.11 -7.27
N ASN A 238 -18.43 -7.20 -7.75
CA ASN A 238 -19.87 -7.45 -7.82
C ASN A 238 -20.51 -7.88 -6.48
N THR A 239 -19.87 -7.57 -5.35
CA THR A 239 -20.30 -8.08 -4.04
C THR A 239 -20.86 -6.94 -3.20
N THR A 240 -22.04 -7.15 -2.64
CA THR A 240 -22.56 -6.32 -1.54
C THR A 240 -21.85 -6.77 -0.25
N ILE A 241 -21.14 -5.85 0.41
CA ILE A 241 -20.50 -6.13 1.69
C ILE A 241 -21.49 -5.75 2.79
N ASP A 242 -22.21 -6.74 3.31
CA ASP A 242 -23.16 -6.54 4.40
C ASP A 242 -22.57 -6.96 5.77
N THR A 243 -21.47 -7.72 5.77
CA THR A 243 -20.79 -8.28 6.95
C THR A 243 -19.26 -8.31 6.80
N VAL A 244 -18.52 -8.48 7.90
CA VAL A 244 -17.04 -8.61 7.86
C VAL A 244 -16.61 -9.90 7.15
N GLU A 245 -17.45 -10.93 7.22
CA GLU A 245 -17.26 -12.18 6.51
C GLU A 245 -17.38 -12.02 4.99
N ASP A 246 -18.12 -11.01 4.49
CA ASP A 246 -18.21 -10.69 3.06
C ASP A 246 -16.94 -10.00 2.54
N LEU A 247 -16.06 -9.50 3.42
CA LEU A 247 -14.72 -9.01 3.05
C LEU A 247 -13.74 -10.18 2.81
N LEU A 248 -14.03 -11.38 3.30
CA LEU A 248 -13.16 -12.54 3.20
C LEU A 248 -13.23 -13.12 1.79
N GLY A 249 -12.11 -13.04 1.06
CA GLY A 249 -12.01 -13.47 -0.33
C GLY A 249 -12.32 -12.37 -1.35
N ILE A 250 -12.62 -11.13 -0.91
CA ILE A 250 -12.50 -9.97 -1.78
C ILE A 250 -11.00 -9.72 -1.98
N PRO A 251 -10.51 -9.77 -3.22
CA PRO A 251 -9.15 -9.39 -3.52
C PRO A 251 -9.05 -7.86 -3.35
N ILE A 252 -8.35 -7.39 -2.32
CA ILE A 252 -8.35 -5.96 -2.01
C ILE A 252 -7.22 -5.26 -2.75
N ALA A 253 -7.61 -4.47 -3.75
CA ALA A 253 -6.69 -3.76 -4.62
C ALA A 253 -6.08 -2.51 -3.96
N TYR A 254 -4.81 -2.28 -4.26
CA TYR A 254 -4.03 -1.09 -3.97
C TYR A 254 -4.52 0.10 -4.80
N GLY A 255 -4.41 1.30 -4.23
CA GLY A 255 -4.68 2.55 -4.95
C GLY A 255 -6.15 2.87 -5.12
N LEU A 256 -6.51 4.15 -4.93
CA LEU A 256 -7.73 4.86 -5.35
C LEU A 256 -8.73 5.35 -4.28
N PRO A 257 -8.30 6.28 -3.40
CA PRO A 257 -9.15 6.93 -2.40
C PRO A 257 -10.01 8.10 -2.94
N ARG A 258 -10.33 8.17 -4.24
CA ARG A 258 -10.98 9.36 -4.85
C ARG A 258 -12.23 9.81 -4.07
N ASP A 259 -13.06 8.85 -3.66
CA ASP A 259 -14.30 9.10 -2.92
C ASP A 259 -14.30 8.60 -1.48
N GLU A 260 -13.22 7.93 -1.04
CA GLU A 260 -13.12 7.33 0.30
C GLU A 260 -12.63 8.33 1.37
N GLY A 261 -12.33 9.57 0.97
CA GLY A 261 -12.03 10.69 1.87
C GLY A 261 -10.66 10.64 2.56
N ALA A 262 -9.93 9.53 2.45
CA ALA A 262 -8.54 9.40 2.89
C ALA A 262 -7.60 10.17 1.95
N ARG A 263 -6.55 10.77 2.53
CA ARG A 263 -5.58 11.58 1.78
C ARG A 263 -4.21 10.93 1.87
N LEU A 264 -3.52 10.82 0.74
CA LEU A 264 -2.16 10.29 0.65
C LEU A 264 -1.24 11.40 0.13
N PRO A 265 -0.23 11.83 0.88
CA PRO A 265 0.76 12.77 0.37
C PRO A 265 1.69 12.08 -0.65
N PHE A 266 1.94 12.76 -1.77
CA PHE A 266 2.89 12.34 -2.80
C PHE A 266 4.32 12.79 -2.45
N VAL A 267 5.32 12.21 -3.10
CA VAL A 267 6.73 12.63 -2.97
C VAL A 267 7.20 13.28 -4.27
N VAL A 268 8.17 14.18 -4.17
CA VAL A 268 8.83 14.76 -5.35
C VAL A 268 10.02 13.87 -5.74
N PRO A 269 10.06 13.33 -6.97
CA PRO A 269 11.19 12.54 -7.43
C PRO A 269 12.46 13.39 -7.58
N GLU A 270 13.61 12.78 -7.28
CA GLU A 270 14.93 13.35 -7.51
C GLU A 270 15.76 12.51 -8.46
N TYR A 271 16.69 13.18 -9.14
CA TYR A 271 17.74 12.54 -9.92
C TYR A 271 19.07 13.25 -9.68
N GLU A 272 20.13 12.47 -9.43
CA GLU A 272 21.47 12.98 -9.05
C GLU A 272 21.49 13.92 -7.83
N GLY A 273 20.51 13.78 -6.92
CA GLY A 273 20.42 14.53 -5.66
C GLY A 273 19.83 15.93 -5.78
N GLU A 274 19.12 16.22 -6.87
CA GLU A 274 18.32 17.43 -7.05
C GLU A 274 16.92 17.02 -7.55
N PRO A 275 15.87 17.85 -7.30
CA PRO A 275 14.53 17.63 -7.82
C PRO A 275 14.55 17.42 -9.34
N ILE A 276 13.75 16.46 -9.82
CA ILE A 276 13.77 16.05 -11.23
C ILE A 276 13.56 17.24 -12.19
N TYR A 277 12.68 18.18 -11.85
CA TYR A 277 12.37 19.36 -12.66
C TYR A 277 13.52 20.39 -12.74
N ASP A 278 14.57 20.27 -11.94
CA ASP A 278 15.76 21.14 -12.02
C ASP A 278 16.84 20.57 -12.97
N HIS A 279 16.62 19.37 -13.54
CA HIS A 279 17.57 18.71 -14.42
C HIS A 279 17.71 19.45 -15.77
N PRO A 280 18.94 19.71 -16.28
CA PRO A 280 19.16 20.49 -17.49
C PRO A 280 18.62 19.86 -18.78
N ASP A 281 18.38 18.55 -18.78
CA ASP A 281 17.79 17.83 -19.92
C ASP A 281 16.24 17.83 -19.89
N LEU A 282 15.61 18.50 -18.92
CA LEU A 282 14.15 18.69 -18.82
C LEU A 282 13.74 20.18 -18.88
N PRO A 283 14.13 20.95 -19.91
CA PRO A 283 13.88 22.40 -19.96
C PRO A 283 12.40 22.81 -20.00
N SER A 284 11.49 21.91 -20.40
CA SER A 284 10.04 22.11 -20.48
C SER A 284 9.32 21.68 -19.21
N VAL A 285 10.02 21.01 -18.29
CA VAL A 285 9.47 20.57 -17.01
C VAL A 285 9.75 21.62 -15.95
N SER A 286 8.75 21.87 -15.11
CA SER A 286 8.84 22.77 -13.96
C SER A 286 8.20 22.12 -12.73
N GLU A 287 8.27 22.77 -11.57
CA GLU A 287 7.56 22.29 -10.37
C GLU A 287 6.05 22.10 -10.62
N SER A 288 5.42 22.94 -11.46
CA SER A 288 4.00 22.81 -11.82
C SER A 288 3.70 21.71 -12.86
N SER A 289 4.73 21.06 -13.40
CA SER A 289 4.61 19.92 -14.31
C SER A 289 4.46 18.58 -13.57
N LEU A 290 4.65 18.60 -12.24
CA LEU A 290 4.43 17.47 -11.33
C LEU A 290 3.06 17.58 -10.64
N VAL A 291 2.69 16.55 -9.86
CA VAL A 291 1.53 16.59 -8.97
C VAL A 291 1.61 17.83 -8.07
N ASP A 292 0.48 18.54 -7.92
CA ASP A 292 0.39 19.84 -7.26
C ASP A 292 1.08 19.85 -5.88
N GLY A 293 1.84 20.91 -5.60
CA GLY A 293 2.59 21.08 -4.36
C GLY A 293 1.74 21.04 -3.08
N ALA A 294 0.43 21.26 -3.16
CA ALA A 294 -0.49 21.10 -2.04
C ALA A 294 -0.76 19.63 -1.69
N LEU A 295 -0.41 18.69 -2.58
CA LEU A 295 -0.54 17.25 -2.40
C LEU A 295 0.80 16.55 -2.14
N THR A 296 1.93 17.25 -2.29
CA THR A 296 3.27 16.67 -2.13
C THR A 296 3.93 16.99 -0.79
N VAL A 297 4.85 16.13 -0.38
CA VAL A 297 5.69 16.26 0.80
C VAL A 297 7.15 16.15 0.39
N ARG A 298 7.94 17.13 0.83
CA ARG A 298 9.34 17.32 0.42
C ARG A 298 10.36 16.94 1.48
N SER A 299 9.91 16.55 2.68
CA SER A 299 10.81 16.13 3.75
C SER A 299 10.10 15.33 4.83
N LEU A 300 10.84 14.45 5.51
CA LEU A 300 10.38 13.80 6.74
C LEU A 300 10.03 14.80 7.84
N ASP A 301 10.63 15.99 7.83
CA ASP A 301 10.31 17.07 8.78
C ASP A 301 8.90 17.63 8.58
N ALA A 302 8.39 17.63 7.34
CA ALA A 302 6.99 17.97 7.06
C ALA A 302 6.02 16.89 7.56
N LEU A 303 6.50 15.66 7.80
CA LEU A 303 5.78 14.57 8.47
C LEU A 303 6.06 14.50 9.97
N ARG A 304 6.42 15.62 10.60
CA ARG A 304 6.37 15.73 12.07
C ARG A 304 4.95 15.79 12.61
N SER A 305 4.01 16.19 11.76
CA SER A 305 2.59 16.25 12.04
C SER A 305 1.80 15.62 10.89
N PRO A 306 0.63 15.00 11.16
CA PRO A 306 -0.23 14.52 10.10
C PRO A 306 -0.71 15.69 9.22
N PRO A 307 -0.66 15.59 7.88
CA PRO A 307 -1.21 16.62 7.01
C PRO A 307 -2.71 16.84 7.26
N THR A 308 -3.13 18.09 7.48
CA THR A 308 -4.55 18.45 7.72
C THR A 308 -5.22 19.13 6.52
N ASP A 309 -4.42 19.75 5.65
CA ASP A 309 -4.89 20.70 4.64
C ASP A 309 -4.73 20.16 3.21
N LEU A 310 -4.42 18.88 3.04
CA LEU A 310 -4.39 18.22 1.74
C LEU A 310 -5.77 18.37 1.06
N PRO A 311 -5.88 18.87 -0.19
CA PRO A 311 -7.14 18.95 -0.90
C PRO A 311 -7.84 17.59 -1.01
N LEU A 312 -9.18 17.61 -1.10
CA LEU A 312 -9.92 16.43 -1.54
C LEU A 312 -9.72 16.26 -3.05
N ARG A 313 -9.79 15.02 -3.50
CA ARG A 313 -9.71 14.64 -4.91
C ARG A 313 -11.02 15.00 -5.60
N GLU A 314 -10.93 15.54 -6.81
CA GLU A 314 -12.10 15.96 -7.61
C GLU A 314 -11.90 15.58 -9.07
N THR A 315 -13.01 15.36 -9.79
CA THR A 315 -12.96 15.12 -11.23
C THR A 315 -12.53 16.35 -12.02
N GLY A 316 -11.49 16.15 -12.83
CA GLY A 316 -10.91 17.14 -13.72
C GLY A 316 -11.42 16.97 -15.14
N ILE A 317 -10.75 16.10 -15.89
CA ILE A 317 -10.95 15.90 -17.32
C ILE A 317 -11.45 14.47 -17.56
N ALA A 318 -12.38 14.30 -18.51
CA ALA A 318 -12.75 13.00 -19.04
C ALA A 318 -12.23 12.81 -20.47
N PHE A 319 -11.75 11.61 -20.80
CA PHE A 319 -11.29 11.24 -22.13
C PHE A 319 -12.31 10.27 -22.75
N ARG A 320 -12.74 10.55 -24.00
CA ARG A 320 -13.70 9.74 -24.75
C ARG A 320 -13.19 9.44 -26.15
N HIS A 321 -13.52 8.26 -26.67
CA HIS A 321 -13.19 7.92 -28.05
C HIS A 321 -13.90 8.87 -29.02
N GLY A 322 -13.15 9.55 -29.90
CA GLY A 322 -13.65 10.63 -30.76
C GLY A 322 -14.72 10.20 -31.78
N GLU A 323 -14.78 8.92 -32.16
CA GLU A 323 -15.83 8.45 -33.09
C GLU A 323 -17.14 8.05 -32.38
N ARG A 324 -17.21 8.09 -31.05
CA ARG A 324 -18.47 7.83 -30.32
C ARG A 324 -19.46 8.98 -30.53
N PRO A 325 -20.78 8.69 -30.56
CA PRO A 325 -21.79 9.75 -30.65
C PRO A 325 -21.75 10.73 -29.48
N ASP A 326 -21.86 12.03 -29.78
CA ASP A 326 -21.95 13.12 -28.81
C ASP A 326 -23.31 13.23 -28.09
N ASP A 327 -24.33 12.54 -28.60
CA ASP A 327 -25.69 12.56 -28.06
C ASP A 327 -26.08 11.27 -27.32
N GLY A 328 -25.11 10.38 -27.06
CA GLY A 328 -25.29 9.17 -26.27
C GLY A 328 -25.27 9.42 -24.76
N ASP A 329 -25.79 8.45 -23.99
CA ASP A 329 -25.86 8.55 -22.52
C ASP A 329 -24.48 8.75 -21.88
N ASP A 330 -23.46 8.04 -22.38
CA ASP A 330 -22.05 8.19 -21.94
C ASP A 330 -21.48 9.61 -22.18
N ALA A 331 -21.84 10.27 -23.30
CA ALA A 331 -21.45 11.65 -23.56
C ALA A 331 -22.07 12.62 -22.55
N ALA A 332 -23.35 12.42 -22.23
CA ALA A 332 -24.07 13.24 -21.26
C ALA A 332 -23.50 13.07 -19.85
N LEU A 333 -23.17 11.83 -19.45
CA LEU A 333 -22.56 11.53 -18.15
C LEU A 333 -21.17 12.16 -18.03
N ALA A 334 -20.32 12.03 -19.04
CA ALA A 334 -18.98 12.62 -19.03
C ALA A 334 -19.02 14.15 -18.93
N ALA A 335 -19.95 14.79 -19.65
CA ALA A 335 -20.13 16.24 -19.61
C ALA A 335 -20.74 16.75 -18.29
N GLU A 336 -21.44 15.91 -17.54
CA GLU A 336 -21.96 16.24 -16.21
C GLU A 336 -20.88 16.07 -15.13
N ALA A 337 -20.11 14.98 -15.20
CA ALA A 337 -19.13 14.61 -14.19
C ALA A 337 -17.81 15.40 -14.29
N ALA A 338 -17.30 15.64 -15.51
CA ALA A 338 -16.00 16.27 -15.72
C ALA A 338 -16.09 17.78 -16.04
N LYS A 339 -15.03 18.52 -15.70
CA LYS A 339 -14.88 19.95 -16.00
C LYS A 339 -14.69 20.18 -17.50
N SER A 340 -14.11 19.21 -18.20
CA SER A 340 -13.95 19.19 -19.65
C SER A 340 -13.87 17.75 -20.19
N VAL A 341 -14.21 17.58 -21.47
CA VAL A 341 -14.09 16.31 -22.19
C VAL A 341 -13.10 16.48 -23.34
N VAL A 342 -12.15 15.56 -23.45
CA VAL A 342 -11.14 15.47 -24.51
C VAL A 342 -11.41 14.22 -25.33
N GLU A 343 -11.25 14.33 -26.65
CA GLU A 343 -11.36 13.20 -27.56
C GLU A 343 -10.01 12.50 -27.69
N TYR A 344 -10.01 11.16 -27.69
CA TYR A 344 -8.83 10.35 -27.98
C TYR A 344 -9.04 9.48 -29.21
N GLU A 345 -7.92 9.12 -29.85
CA GLU A 345 -7.86 8.22 -30.99
C GLU A 345 -7.64 6.77 -30.56
N LEU A 346 -8.28 5.82 -31.26
CA LEU A 346 -7.99 4.40 -31.12
C LEU A 346 -6.98 3.96 -32.17
N VAL A 347 -5.89 3.34 -31.73
CA VAL A 347 -4.80 2.86 -32.61
C VAL A 347 -4.48 1.41 -32.28
N GLU A 348 -4.30 0.55 -33.29
CA GLU A 348 -3.84 -0.82 -33.04
C GLU A 348 -2.45 -0.81 -32.38
N SER A 349 -2.25 -1.62 -31.33
CA SER A 349 -0.96 -1.71 -30.63
C SER A 349 0.17 -2.19 -31.54
N ALA A 350 -0.13 -2.90 -32.64
CA ALA A 350 0.84 -3.29 -33.66
C ALA A 350 1.63 -2.11 -34.25
N GLU A 351 1.09 -0.89 -34.19
CA GLU A 351 1.77 0.35 -34.60
C GLU A 351 2.86 0.81 -33.62
N LEU A 352 2.96 0.17 -32.45
CA LEU A 352 3.98 0.41 -31.42
C LEU A 352 5.00 -0.72 -31.30
N GLU A 353 4.70 -1.90 -31.85
CA GLU A 353 5.50 -3.12 -31.64
C GLU A 353 6.91 -3.06 -32.24
N ASP A 354 7.24 -2.00 -32.99
CA ASP A 354 8.59 -1.69 -33.43
C ASP A 354 9.44 -0.94 -32.38
N ILE A 355 8.86 -0.51 -31.26
CA ILE A 355 9.59 0.04 -30.12
C ILE A 355 10.23 -1.11 -29.33
N ASP A 356 11.54 -1.15 -29.27
CA ASP A 356 12.29 -2.22 -28.58
C ASP A 356 12.34 -2.01 -27.05
N ALA A 357 12.30 -0.76 -26.57
CA ALA A 357 12.39 -0.48 -25.14
C ALA A 357 11.81 0.87 -24.70
N PHE A 358 11.35 0.91 -23.45
CA PHE A 358 11.12 2.11 -22.66
C PHE A 358 12.25 2.20 -21.63
N THR A 359 12.96 3.33 -21.56
CA THR A 359 14.19 3.43 -20.77
C THR A 359 14.28 4.71 -19.99
N GLY A 360 14.81 4.66 -18.78
CA GLY A 360 15.20 5.85 -18.04
C GLY A 360 16.09 5.47 -16.85
N PRO A 361 16.85 6.43 -16.28
CA PRO A 361 17.67 6.13 -15.11
C PRO A 361 16.80 5.90 -13.87
N GLN A 362 17.36 5.23 -12.86
CA GLN A 362 16.73 5.12 -11.56
C GLN A 362 16.58 6.51 -10.92
N LEU A 363 15.37 6.84 -10.49
CA LEU A 363 15.02 8.01 -9.69
C LEU A 363 15.26 7.74 -8.21
N SER A 364 15.14 8.77 -7.37
CA SER A 364 15.39 8.68 -5.93
C SER A 364 14.43 9.58 -5.13
N PHE A 365 14.34 9.35 -3.83
CA PHE A 365 13.54 10.18 -2.92
C PHE A 365 14.29 11.46 -2.50
N GLU A 366 13.60 12.60 -2.38
CA GLU A 366 14.16 13.88 -1.88
C GLU A 366 14.68 13.83 -0.43
N PHE A 367 14.24 12.82 0.34
CA PHE A 367 14.72 12.60 1.69
C PHE A 367 15.55 11.32 1.78
N ALA A 368 16.52 11.33 2.70
CA ALA A 368 17.44 10.21 2.87
C ALA A 368 16.70 8.91 3.27
N VAL A 369 16.60 8.00 2.31
CA VAL A 369 16.21 6.59 2.51
C VAL A 369 17.50 5.75 2.54
N PRO A 370 17.62 4.73 3.41
CA PRO A 370 18.78 3.83 3.35
C PRO A 370 18.88 3.16 1.97
N GLU A 371 20.07 3.19 1.36
CA GLU A 371 20.35 2.62 0.03
C GLU A 371 19.84 1.18 -0.13
N ALA A 372 20.02 0.32 0.88
CA ALA A 372 19.50 -1.06 0.82
C ALA A 372 17.96 -1.18 0.78
N VAL A 373 17.24 -0.17 1.28
CA VAL A 373 15.77 -0.10 1.20
C VAL A 373 15.36 0.44 -0.17
N GLU A 374 16.06 1.45 -0.67
CA GLU A 374 15.83 2.05 -1.99
C GLU A 374 16.13 1.06 -3.12
N ASP A 375 17.26 0.34 -3.05
CA ASP A 375 17.62 -0.77 -3.94
C ASP A 375 16.56 -1.88 -3.92
N GLY A 376 15.95 -2.12 -2.75
CA GLY A 376 14.90 -3.12 -2.57
C GLY A 376 13.61 -2.77 -3.31
N VAL A 377 13.38 -1.49 -3.63
CA VAL A 377 12.22 -1.00 -4.38
C VAL A 377 12.60 -0.46 -5.76
N ALA A 378 13.83 -0.68 -6.24
CA ALA A 378 14.35 -0.11 -7.50
C ALA A 378 13.48 -0.38 -8.74
N SER A 379 12.76 -1.51 -8.77
CA SER A 379 11.80 -1.82 -9.84
C SER A 379 10.62 -0.83 -9.93
N HIS A 380 10.32 -0.12 -8.85
CA HIS A 380 9.25 0.87 -8.72
C HIS A 380 9.75 2.32 -8.94
N ILE A 381 11.05 2.50 -9.21
CA ILE A 381 11.65 3.84 -9.37
C ILE A 381 12.55 3.96 -10.59
N THR A 382 12.37 3.08 -11.58
CA THR A 382 13.16 3.05 -12.82
C THR A 382 12.27 3.25 -14.03
N THR A 383 11.88 2.17 -14.70
CA THR A 383 11.08 2.21 -15.93
C THR A 383 10.16 1.02 -15.97
N THR A 384 9.06 1.13 -16.72
CA THR A 384 8.19 0.01 -17.04
C THR A 384 8.77 -0.85 -18.18
N GLY A 385 8.28 -2.08 -18.29
CA GLY A 385 8.62 -2.99 -19.38
C GLY A 385 7.72 -2.80 -20.60
N VAL A 386 8.12 -3.40 -21.72
CA VAL A 386 7.38 -3.34 -22.99
C VAL A 386 6.10 -4.19 -22.92
N PRO A 387 4.89 -3.65 -23.20
CA PRO A 387 3.64 -4.39 -23.08
C PRO A 387 3.59 -5.72 -23.86
N TRP A 388 3.97 -5.70 -25.14
CA TRP A 388 3.87 -6.85 -26.05
C TRP A 388 4.89 -7.96 -25.82
N GLU A 389 5.86 -7.76 -24.91
CA GLU A 389 6.77 -8.81 -24.46
C GLU A 389 6.26 -9.54 -23.20
N GLN A 390 5.16 -9.07 -22.61
CA GLN A 390 4.63 -9.60 -21.35
C GLN A 390 3.69 -10.80 -21.61
N PRO A 391 3.73 -11.85 -20.77
CA PRO A 391 2.83 -12.99 -20.92
C PRO A 391 1.34 -12.63 -20.95
N ARG A 392 0.94 -11.59 -20.20
CA ARG A 392 -0.44 -11.07 -20.17
C ARG A 392 -0.92 -10.46 -21.50
N TYR A 393 0.01 -10.06 -22.38
CA TYR A 393 -0.34 -9.59 -23.71
C TYR A 393 -0.86 -10.75 -24.58
N GLU A 394 -0.22 -11.92 -24.49
CA GLU A 394 -0.63 -13.12 -25.24
C GLU A 394 -1.75 -13.91 -24.53
N ASN A 395 -1.72 -14.00 -23.19
CA ASN A 395 -2.73 -14.66 -22.38
C ASN A 395 -3.35 -13.69 -21.35
N PRO A 396 -4.42 -12.95 -21.72
CA PRO A 396 -5.07 -12.01 -20.82
C PRO A 396 -5.70 -12.65 -19.58
N ALA A 397 -5.97 -13.95 -19.57
CA ALA A 397 -6.52 -14.63 -18.39
C ALA A 397 -5.54 -14.67 -17.21
N LEU A 398 -4.25 -14.41 -17.44
CA LEU A 398 -3.27 -14.21 -16.36
C LEU A 398 -3.59 -13.00 -15.48
N ASP A 399 -4.33 -12.02 -16.01
CA ASP A 399 -4.74 -10.83 -15.26
C ASP A 399 -6.09 -11.03 -14.54
N VAL A 400 -6.74 -12.20 -14.67
CA VAL A 400 -7.92 -12.57 -13.85
C VAL A 400 -7.45 -13.12 -12.51
N THR A 401 -7.33 -12.21 -11.55
CA THR A 401 -6.76 -12.42 -10.23
C THR A 401 -7.81 -12.82 -9.18
N ALA A 402 -9.07 -12.41 -9.33
CA ALA A 402 -10.15 -12.78 -8.43
C ALA A 402 -10.55 -14.24 -8.61
N GLY A 403 -10.38 -15.06 -7.56
CA GLY A 403 -10.60 -16.51 -7.63
C GLY A 403 -12.01 -16.91 -8.02
N ASN A 404 -13.01 -16.24 -7.45
CA ASN A 404 -14.41 -16.43 -7.82
C ASN A 404 -14.69 -16.09 -9.30
N HIS A 405 -14.09 -15.03 -9.85
CA HIS A 405 -14.25 -14.70 -11.26
C HIS A 405 -13.51 -15.70 -12.15
N ARG A 406 -12.29 -16.12 -11.77
CA ARG A 406 -11.52 -17.13 -12.50
C ARG A 406 -12.27 -18.46 -12.58
N SER A 407 -12.77 -18.96 -11.45
CA SER A 407 -13.56 -20.20 -11.42
C SER A 407 -14.86 -20.08 -12.22
N GLU A 408 -15.56 -18.96 -12.14
CA GLU A 408 -16.78 -18.73 -12.94
C GLU A 408 -16.46 -18.69 -14.45
N MET A 409 -15.34 -18.08 -14.85
CA MET A 409 -14.87 -18.08 -16.23
C MET A 409 -14.49 -19.49 -16.69
N ALA A 410 -13.82 -20.29 -15.85
CA ALA A 410 -13.46 -21.68 -16.14
C ALA A 410 -14.70 -22.59 -16.24
N ASP A 411 -15.74 -22.36 -15.41
CA ASP A 411 -17.01 -23.08 -15.48
C ASP A 411 -17.78 -22.80 -16.79
N ARG A 412 -17.63 -21.59 -17.35
CA ARG A 412 -18.29 -21.17 -18.61
C ARG A 412 -17.50 -21.59 -19.84
N TYR A 413 -16.17 -21.54 -19.77
CA TYR A 413 -15.28 -21.71 -20.91
C TYR A 413 -14.18 -22.71 -20.59
N ASP A 414 -14.23 -23.90 -21.24
CA ASP A 414 -13.18 -24.94 -21.16
C ASP A 414 -11.77 -24.43 -21.54
N ALA A 415 -11.67 -23.24 -22.15
CA ALA A 415 -10.42 -22.58 -22.50
C ALA A 415 -9.71 -21.90 -21.32
N ILE A 416 -10.42 -21.60 -20.24
CA ILE A 416 -9.84 -21.01 -19.04
C ILE A 416 -9.60 -22.12 -18.03
N ALA A 417 -8.38 -22.22 -17.53
CA ALA A 417 -8.04 -23.19 -16.51
C ALA A 417 -8.61 -22.75 -15.15
N ASP A 418 -9.25 -23.70 -14.45
CA ASP A 418 -9.57 -23.59 -13.03
C ASP A 418 -8.28 -23.79 -12.20
N ASP A 419 -7.35 -22.86 -12.38
CA ASP A 419 -6.09 -22.78 -11.68
C ASP A 419 -6.29 -21.95 -10.41
N PRO A 420 -5.75 -22.33 -9.23
CA PRO A 420 -5.58 -21.43 -8.10
C PRO A 420 -5.17 -20.01 -8.54
N SER A 421 -6.10 -19.06 -8.51
CA SER A 421 -5.75 -17.66 -8.73
C SER A 421 -5.00 -17.10 -7.51
N PHE A 422 -4.40 -15.92 -7.65
CA PHE A 422 -3.86 -15.16 -6.52
C PHE A 422 -4.93 -14.99 -5.41
N GLY A 423 -6.16 -14.66 -5.81
CA GLY A 423 -7.33 -14.61 -4.91
C GLY A 423 -7.67 -15.95 -4.28
N ASP A 424 -7.43 -17.09 -4.92
CA ASP A 424 -7.67 -18.39 -4.30
C ASP A 424 -6.58 -18.79 -3.31
N GLU A 425 -5.31 -18.42 -3.50
CA GLU A 425 -4.31 -18.61 -2.41
C GLU A 425 -4.66 -17.72 -1.22
N ALA A 426 -5.03 -16.46 -1.48
CA ALA A 426 -5.51 -15.52 -0.47
C ALA A 426 -6.82 -15.96 0.22
N ALA A 427 -7.73 -16.65 -0.49
CA ALA A 427 -9.01 -17.15 0.04
C ALA A 427 -8.93 -18.58 0.61
N ARG A 428 -7.97 -19.42 0.16
CA ARG A 428 -7.72 -20.76 0.75
C ARG A 428 -7.13 -20.65 2.15
N GLY A 429 -6.37 -19.59 2.42
CA GLY A 429 -6.16 -19.11 3.77
C GLY A 429 -7.39 -18.32 4.19
N LEU A 430 -8.42 -19.00 4.71
CA LEU A 430 -9.58 -18.34 5.35
C LEU A 430 -9.20 -17.57 6.62
N ASP A 431 -7.93 -17.19 6.79
CA ASP A 431 -7.35 -16.56 7.95
C ASP A 431 -7.01 -15.10 7.59
N ALA A 432 -7.98 -14.20 7.72
CA ALA A 432 -7.77 -12.79 7.47
C ALA A 432 -7.44 -12.03 8.76
N VAL A 433 -6.59 -11.02 8.67
CA VAL A 433 -6.37 -10.03 9.73
C VAL A 433 -7.08 -8.74 9.35
N VAL A 434 -7.96 -8.24 10.24
CA VAL A 434 -8.72 -7.01 10.03
C VAL A 434 -8.49 -6.03 11.18
N ALA A 435 -8.27 -4.75 10.86
CA ALA A 435 -8.16 -3.66 11.82
C ALA A 435 -8.90 -2.42 11.34
N ARG A 436 -9.45 -1.62 12.26
CA ARG A 436 -9.85 -0.23 12.01
C ARG A 436 -8.82 0.71 12.60
N VAL A 437 -8.13 1.45 11.73
CA VAL A 437 -7.10 2.43 12.10
C VAL A 437 -7.75 3.79 12.32
N THR A 438 -7.64 4.33 13.53
CA THR A 438 -8.22 5.61 13.93
C THR A 438 -7.15 6.61 14.37
N ARG A 439 -7.56 7.83 14.69
CA ARG A 439 -6.72 8.85 15.32
C ARG A 439 -7.11 9.00 16.79
N ALA A 440 -6.14 8.88 17.69
CA ALA A 440 -6.29 9.31 19.08
C ALA A 440 -6.20 10.85 19.17
N THR A 441 -7.14 11.47 19.88
CA THR A 441 -7.19 12.91 20.16
C THR A 441 -7.63 13.18 21.59
N GLU A 442 -7.24 14.32 22.16
CA GLU A 442 -7.77 14.76 23.46
C GLU A 442 -9.29 14.95 23.42
N SER A 443 -9.96 14.61 24.51
CA SER A 443 -11.40 14.77 24.68
C SER A 443 -11.72 16.00 25.53
N ASP A 444 -12.45 16.97 24.97
CA ASP A 444 -12.99 18.11 25.72
C ASP A 444 -13.99 17.69 26.83
N GLU A 445 -14.47 16.44 26.78
CA GLU A 445 -15.38 15.87 27.77
C GLU A 445 -14.64 15.20 28.95
N ALA A 446 -13.33 15.00 28.83
CA ALA A 446 -12.53 14.40 29.89
C ALA A 446 -12.31 15.39 31.07
N PRO A 447 -12.37 14.92 32.33
CA PRO A 447 -12.03 15.74 33.49
C PRO A 447 -10.60 16.30 33.38
N ASP A 448 -10.44 17.58 33.71
CA ASP A 448 -9.14 18.27 33.76
C ASP A 448 -8.30 18.24 32.46
N GLY A 449 -8.91 17.89 31.32
CA GLY A 449 -8.21 17.74 30.04
C GLY A 449 -7.34 16.47 29.96
N GLU A 450 -7.56 15.52 30.86
CA GLU A 450 -6.83 14.26 30.95
C GLU A 450 -7.72 13.12 30.46
N GLY A 451 -7.63 12.81 29.17
CA GLY A 451 -8.38 11.70 28.57
C GLY A 451 -8.56 11.84 27.07
N LEU A 452 -8.68 10.69 26.41
CA LEU A 452 -8.70 10.62 24.96
C LEU A 452 -10.08 10.25 24.40
N THR A 453 -10.24 10.47 23.12
CA THR A 453 -11.24 9.81 22.27
C THR A 453 -10.58 9.41 20.96
N THR A 454 -11.23 8.55 20.20
CA THR A 454 -10.80 8.22 18.83
C THR A 454 -11.70 8.88 17.79
N THR A 455 -11.10 9.25 16.66
CA THR A 455 -11.77 9.87 15.51
C THR A 455 -11.28 9.23 14.22
N GLU A 456 -12.02 9.40 13.12
CA GLU A 456 -11.62 8.86 11.83
C GLU A 456 -10.31 9.49 11.33
N SER A 457 -9.48 8.69 10.68
CA SER A 457 -8.26 9.19 10.06
C SER A 457 -8.60 9.87 8.72
N SER A 458 -8.13 11.11 8.55
CA SER A 458 -8.21 11.83 7.26
C SER A 458 -7.02 11.52 6.33
N VAL A 459 -6.09 10.68 6.76
CA VAL A 459 -4.84 10.36 6.06
C VAL A 459 -4.69 8.84 6.00
N GLU A 460 -4.35 8.33 4.83
CA GLU A 460 -4.15 6.89 4.62
C GLU A 460 -2.99 6.37 5.49
N SER A 461 -3.13 5.14 5.98
CA SER A 461 -2.09 4.41 6.72
C SER A 461 -1.84 3.05 6.07
N PHE A 462 -0.71 2.43 6.39
CA PHE A 462 -0.30 1.14 5.88
C PHE A 462 -0.11 0.16 7.04
N ALA A 463 -0.65 -1.04 6.88
CA ALA A 463 -0.44 -2.19 7.74
C ALA A 463 0.58 -3.13 7.09
N LEU A 464 1.50 -3.68 7.88
CA LEU A 464 2.50 -4.64 7.45
C LEU A 464 2.53 -5.80 8.44
N ILE A 465 2.49 -7.02 7.93
CA ILE A 465 2.65 -8.24 8.74
C ILE A 465 4.05 -8.78 8.48
N GLU A 466 4.91 -8.90 9.50
CA GLU A 466 6.33 -9.24 9.27
C GLU A 466 6.56 -10.61 8.63
N SER A 467 5.64 -11.56 8.81
CA SER A 467 5.70 -12.89 8.20
C SER A 467 5.40 -12.87 6.70
N ASP A 468 4.69 -11.84 6.25
CA ASP A 468 4.24 -11.64 4.87
C ASP A 468 4.38 -10.15 4.54
N PRO A 469 5.60 -9.71 4.16
CA PRO A 469 6.00 -8.31 4.21
C PRO A 469 5.47 -7.50 3.01
N GLU A 470 4.20 -7.68 2.66
CA GLU A 470 3.46 -6.83 1.75
C GLU A 470 2.67 -5.77 2.54
N ALA A 471 2.78 -4.50 2.11
CA ALA A 471 2.12 -3.39 2.79
C ALA A 471 0.66 -3.25 2.29
N VAL A 472 -0.28 -3.32 3.23
CA VAL A 472 -1.72 -3.18 2.97
C VAL A 472 -2.18 -1.77 3.34
N PRO A 473 -2.72 -0.97 2.41
CA PRO A 473 -3.25 0.36 2.73
C PRO A 473 -4.59 0.28 3.51
N THR A 474 -4.94 1.36 4.19
CA THR A 474 -6.26 1.53 4.83
C THR A 474 -7.30 2.10 3.87
N PHE A 475 -8.53 1.60 3.93
CA PHE A 475 -9.71 2.04 3.17
C PHE A 475 -10.53 3.09 3.91
N ALA A 476 -11.65 3.51 3.31
CA ALA A 476 -12.69 4.32 3.94
C ALA A 476 -12.95 3.92 5.41
N GLY A 477 -13.01 4.92 6.29
CA GLY A 477 -13.18 4.69 7.73
C GLY A 477 -11.96 4.10 8.47
N GLY A 478 -10.83 3.93 7.78
CA GLY A 478 -9.55 3.48 8.31
C GLY A 478 -9.36 1.96 8.31
N VAL A 479 -10.17 1.20 7.58
CA VAL A 479 -10.14 -0.27 7.64
C VAL A 479 -8.91 -0.83 6.90
N ALA A 480 -8.18 -1.76 7.48
CA ALA A 480 -7.12 -2.53 6.82
C ALA A 480 -7.45 -4.02 6.89
N VAL A 481 -7.17 -4.75 5.80
CA VAL A 481 -7.48 -6.19 5.68
C VAL A 481 -6.34 -6.91 4.96
N ALA A 482 -5.71 -7.85 5.64
CA ALA A 482 -4.72 -8.75 5.05
C ALA A 482 -5.29 -10.16 4.97
N ASN A 483 -5.34 -10.74 3.77
CA ASN A 483 -5.85 -12.09 3.53
C ASN A 483 -4.69 -13.09 3.48
N GLY A 484 -4.98 -14.38 3.68
CA GLY A 484 -3.99 -15.45 3.51
C GLY A 484 -2.87 -15.48 4.57
N VAL A 485 -3.08 -14.84 5.73
CA VAL A 485 -2.06 -14.79 6.78
C VAL A 485 -1.92 -16.18 7.41
N PRO A 486 -0.72 -16.80 7.44
CA PRO A 486 -0.56 -18.16 7.94
C PRO A 486 -1.00 -18.32 9.41
N GLU A 487 -1.42 -19.51 9.84
CA GLU A 487 -1.63 -19.80 11.27
C GLU A 487 -0.34 -19.56 12.07
N GLY A 488 -0.44 -18.88 13.21
CA GLY A 488 0.68 -18.64 14.13
C GLY A 488 0.75 -17.22 14.69
N ASP A 489 1.84 -16.93 15.38
CA ASP A 489 2.12 -15.62 15.96
C ASP A 489 2.79 -14.70 14.93
N HIS A 490 2.26 -13.50 14.80
CA HIS A 490 2.68 -12.50 13.83
C HIS A 490 2.87 -11.15 14.49
N ARG A 491 3.73 -10.33 13.89
CA ARG A 491 3.91 -8.94 14.27
C ARG A 491 3.25 -8.05 13.22
N LEU A 492 2.19 -7.35 13.64
CA LEU A 492 1.54 -6.32 12.86
C LEU A 492 2.21 -4.98 13.18
N THR A 493 2.50 -4.20 12.14
CA THR A 493 2.93 -2.81 12.26
C THR A 493 2.02 -1.93 11.42
N VAL A 494 1.45 -0.88 12.02
CA VAL A 494 0.66 0.12 11.30
C VAL A 494 1.40 1.46 11.33
N ASN A 495 1.54 2.09 10.18
CA ASN A 495 2.25 3.36 10.03
C ASN A 495 1.45 4.33 9.14
N GLY A 496 1.58 5.63 9.37
CA GLY A 496 0.89 6.65 8.59
C GLY A 496 1.65 7.97 8.56
N ALA A 497 1.42 8.77 7.53
CA ALA A 497 2.10 10.05 7.35
C ALA A 497 1.84 10.99 8.55
N GLY A 498 2.93 11.41 9.21
CA GLY A 498 2.85 12.28 10.38
C GLY A 498 2.46 11.59 11.69
N ARG A 499 2.33 10.26 11.71
CA ARG A 499 1.90 9.50 12.88
C ARG A 499 3.06 8.71 13.49
N ALA A 500 2.95 8.42 14.77
CA ALA A 500 3.82 7.45 15.41
C ALA A 500 3.39 6.03 14.99
N PRO A 501 4.34 5.14 14.66
CA PRO A 501 4.00 3.78 14.27
C PRO A 501 3.41 3.01 15.46
N HIS A 502 2.42 2.18 15.18
CA HIS A 502 1.87 1.20 16.12
C HIS A 502 2.42 -0.17 15.77
N SER A 503 2.69 -0.99 16.78
CA SER A 503 3.00 -2.40 16.54
C SER A 503 2.57 -3.28 17.71
N GLU A 504 2.00 -4.42 17.35
CA GLU A 504 1.50 -5.42 18.27
C GLU A 504 1.79 -6.83 17.73
N THR A 505 1.77 -7.79 18.65
CA THR A 505 1.79 -9.22 18.35
C THR A 505 0.37 -9.74 18.36
N LEU A 506 -0.03 -10.42 17.30
CA LEU A 506 -1.32 -11.10 17.17
C LEU A 506 -1.12 -12.58 16.84
N THR A 507 -2.09 -13.41 17.20
CA THR A 507 -2.07 -14.84 16.87
C THR A 507 -3.21 -15.15 15.92
N VAL A 508 -2.89 -15.66 14.74
CA VAL A 508 -3.85 -16.16 13.76
C VAL A 508 -4.11 -17.64 14.07
N SER A 509 -5.39 -17.99 14.23
CA SER A 509 -5.84 -19.34 14.60
C SER A 509 -6.65 -19.97 13.48
N ALA A 510 -6.34 -21.20 13.11
CA ALA A 510 -7.10 -21.95 12.09
C ALA A 510 -8.57 -22.24 12.47
N ASP A 511 -8.94 -22.02 13.74
CA ASP A 511 -10.32 -22.17 14.22
C ASP A 511 -11.16 -20.89 14.03
N GLU A 512 -10.53 -19.75 13.69
CA GLU A 512 -11.17 -18.44 13.53
C GLU A 512 -10.91 -17.85 12.14
N PRO A 513 -11.94 -17.65 11.31
CA PRO A 513 -11.73 -17.17 9.94
C PRO A 513 -11.29 -15.69 9.87
N VAL A 514 -11.42 -14.94 10.97
CA VAL A 514 -11.03 -13.53 11.04
C VAL A 514 -10.36 -13.26 12.37
N THR A 515 -9.10 -12.87 12.30
CA THR A 515 -8.36 -12.32 13.43
C THR A 515 -8.53 -10.81 13.44
N ARG A 516 -9.04 -10.26 14.55
CA ARG A 516 -9.16 -8.81 14.74
C ARG A 516 -7.89 -8.29 15.40
N ALA A 517 -7.25 -7.34 14.75
CA ALA A 517 -6.08 -6.64 15.27
C ALA A 517 -6.50 -5.34 16.00
N GLY A 518 -5.73 -4.95 17.00
CA GLY A 518 -6.06 -3.88 17.94
C GLY A 518 -7.09 -4.29 18.99
N VAL A 519 -7.35 -3.35 19.90
CA VAL A 519 -8.33 -3.56 20.98
C VAL A 519 -9.73 -3.48 20.41
N ASP A 520 -10.51 -4.55 20.57
CA ASP A 520 -11.85 -4.69 19.96
C ASP A 520 -11.88 -4.50 18.43
N GLY A 521 -10.74 -4.67 17.76
CA GLY A 521 -10.59 -4.44 16.31
C GLY A 521 -10.18 -3.01 15.93
N GLU A 522 -9.84 -2.15 16.90
CA GLU A 522 -9.43 -0.76 16.67
C GLU A 522 -7.96 -0.50 17.05
N ILE A 523 -7.24 0.19 16.16
CA ILE A 523 -5.85 0.62 16.35
C ILE A 523 -5.80 2.16 16.30
N PRO A 524 -5.77 2.83 17.46
CA PRO A 524 -5.67 4.28 17.50
C PRO A 524 -4.22 4.75 17.30
N LEU A 525 -3.96 5.45 16.20
CA LEU A 525 -2.65 6.06 15.94
C LEU A 525 -2.56 7.47 16.54
N VAL A 526 -1.38 7.80 17.05
CA VAL A 526 -1.06 9.08 17.68
C VAL A 526 -0.29 9.97 16.70
N ALA A 527 -0.61 11.26 16.65
CA ALA A 527 0.18 12.24 15.91
C ALA A 527 1.61 12.30 16.45
N ARG A 528 2.62 12.39 15.58
CA ARG A 528 4.02 12.24 16.00
C ARG A 528 4.48 13.36 16.92
N GLU A 529 3.94 14.57 16.80
CA GLU A 529 4.23 15.69 17.72
C GLU A 529 3.70 15.44 19.15
N ASP A 530 2.59 14.71 19.26
CA ASP A 530 1.90 14.43 20.52
C ASP A 530 2.27 13.06 21.09
N ALA A 531 3.00 12.24 20.33
CA ALA A 531 3.38 10.91 20.73
C ALA A 531 4.42 10.92 21.86
N ARG A 532 4.20 10.07 22.84
CA ARG A 532 5.13 9.75 23.93
C ARG A 532 5.32 8.25 23.96
N LYS A 533 6.57 7.81 24.03
CA LYS A 533 6.90 6.39 24.05
C LYS A 533 6.82 5.86 25.47
N VAL A 534 5.99 4.86 25.70
CA VAL A 534 5.97 4.05 26.93
C VAL A 534 6.81 2.81 26.66
N GLU A 535 7.83 2.58 27.48
CA GLU A 535 8.75 1.45 27.33
C GLU A 535 8.65 0.52 28.55
N LEU A 536 8.51 -0.75 28.27
CA LEU A 536 8.58 -1.85 29.23
C LEU A 536 9.86 -2.63 28.97
N ASP A 537 10.72 -2.73 29.99
CA ASP A 537 11.99 -3.46 29.91
C ASP A 537 12.10 -4.45 31.08
N ASP A 538 12.03 -5.73 30.76
CA ASP A 538 12.11 -6.84 31.69
C ASP A 538 13.53 -7.42 31.83
N ALA A 539 14.54 -6.86 31.17
CA ALA A 539 15.90 -7.43 31.17
C ALA A 539 16.54 -7.55 32.57
N GLU A 540 16.03 -6.78 33.53
CA GLU A 540 16.42 -6.81 34.95
C GLU A 540 15.34 -7.41 35.88
N SER A 541 14.28 -7.98 35.31
CA SER A 541 13.21 -8.67 36.02
C SER A 541 13.53 -10.17 36.17
N ASP A 542 13.02 -10.78 37.23
CA ASP A 542 13.14 -12.23 37.49
C ASP A 542 11.89 -13.00 36.99
N VAL A 543 10.98 -12.32 36.28
CA VAL A 543 9.71 -12.86 35.76
C VAL A 543 9.65 -12.75 34.24
N ASP A 544 9.11 -13.79 33.61
CA ASP A 544 8.91 -13.82 32.16
C ASP A 544 7.55 -13.16 31.85
N LEU A 545 7.57 -11.93 31.34
CA LEU A 545 6.36 -11.22 30.94
C LEU A 545 5.88 -11.69 29.58
N THR A 546 4.56 -11.91 29.47
CA THR A 546 3.94 -12.48 28.27
C THR A 546 2.90 -11.56 27.63
N ARG A 547 2.45 -10.52 28.34
CA ARG A 547 1.44 -9.59 27.83
C ARG A 547 1.56 -8.20 28.46
N THR A 548 1.31 -7.18 27.64
CA THR A 548 1.23 -5.77 28.06
C THR A 548 -0.06 -5.16 27.53
N ALA A 549 -0.69 -4.32 28.34
CA ALA A 549 -1.81 -3.51 27.88
C ALA A 549 -1.74 -2.09 28.43
N ILE A 550 -2.30 -1.15 27.68
CA ILE A 550 -2.38 0.26 28.07
C ILE A 550 -3.83 0.72 27.95
N GLU A 551 -4.33 1.29 29.04
CA GLU A 551 -5.68 1.79 29.19
C GLU A 551 -5.64 3.28 29.53
N ASP A 552 -6.25 4.12 28.71
CA ASP A 552 -6.53 5.52 29.04
C ASP A 552 -7.77 5.56 29.95
N ASP A 553 -7.75 6.40 30.97
CA ASP A 553 -8.81 6.46 31.97
C ASP A 553 -10.19 6.85 31.40
N PHE A 554 -10.21 7.54 30.25
CA PHE A 554 -11.44 7.99 29.61
C PHE A 554 -11.78 7.15 28.37
N ALA A 555 -10.81 6.92 27.48
CA ALA A 555 -11.02 6.14 26.25
C ALA A 555 -11.08 4.62 26.49
N GLY A 556 -10.64 4.15 27.66
CA GLY A 556 -10.51 2.73 27.94
C GLY A 556 -9.25 2.15 27.31
N ARG A 557 -9.27 0.83 27.06
CA ARG A 557 -8.09 0.11 26.57
C ARG A 557 -7.79 0.48 25.12
N ILE A 558 -6.56 0.89 24.85
CA ILE A 558 -6.12 1.39 23.53
C ILE A 558 -4.95 0.57 22.95
N TYR A 559 -4.33 -0.28 23.76
CA TYR A 559 -3.24 -1.16 23.36
C TYR A 559 -3.31 -2.46 24.15
N ASP A 560 -3.14 -3.60 23.48
CA ASP A 560 -3.08 -4.91 24.11
C ASP A 560 -2.29 -5.88 23.22
N SER A 561 -1.12 -6.32 23.67
CA SER A 561 -0.21 -7.13 22.87
C SER A 561 0.42 -8.26 23.68
N ALA A 562 0.60 -9.42 23.03
CA ALA A 562 1.53 -10.43 23.50
C ALA A 562 2.97 -9.95 23.34
N ILE A 563 3.84 -10.32 24.28
CA ILE A 563 5.24 -9.86 24.33
C ILE A 563 6.18 -11.00 24.71
N ASP A 564 7.45 -10.90 24.28
CA ASP A 564 8.55 -11.73 24.76
C ASP A 564 9.49 -10.84 25.58
N GLY A 565 9.04 -10.55 26.81
CA GLY A 565 9.77 -9.78 27.80
C GLY A 565 9.65 -8.25 27.69
N SER A 566 10.19 -7.66 26.62
CA SER A 566 10.26 -6.19 26.46
C SER A 566 9.28 -5.69 25.41
N ASP A 567 8.75 -4.49 25.61
CA ASP A 567 7.74 -3.90 24.74
C ASP A 567 7.80 -2.37 24.71
N ALA A 568 7.25 -1.77 23.66
CA ALA A 568 7.04 -0.33 23.60
C ALA A 568 5.88 0.08 22.70
N ALA A 569 5.06 0.98 23.22
CA ALA A 569 3.95 1.60 22.49
C ALA A 569 4.02 3.12 22.57
N TYR A 570 3.50 3.79 21.55
CA TYR A 570 3.31 5.24 21.55
C TYR A 570 1.91 5.58 22.04
N VAL A 571 1.83 6.48 23.01
CA VAL A 571 0.58 7.01 23.58
C VAL A 571 0.51 8.53 23.38
N HIS A 572 -0.69 9.09 23.44
CA HIS A 572 -0.89 10.54 23.33
C HIS A 572 -0.43 11.27 24.60
N ALA A 573 0.23 12.42 24.47
CA ALA A 573 0.75 13.20 25.59
C ALA A 573 -0.34 13.64 26.60
N GLY A 574 -1.51 14.07 26.09
CA GLY A 574 -2.66 14.49 26.91
C GLY A 574 -3.53 13.36 27.52
N GLY A 575 -3.09 12.10 27.44
CA GLY A 575 -3.80 10.98 28.09
C GLY A 575 -3.26 10.67 29.49
N ALA A 576 -4.05 9.92 30.25
CA ALA A 576 -3.70 9.44 31.58
C ALA A 576 -3.91 7.94 31.63
N TYR A 577 -2.83 7.18 31.83
CA TYR A 577 -2.82 5.76 31.50
C TYR A 577 -2.59 4.85 32.69
N THR A 578 -3.18 3.67 32.62
CA THR A 578 -2.79 2.50 33.40
C THR A 578 -2.14 1.48 32.46
N THR A 579 -0.89 1.11 32.73
CA THR A 579 -0.21 0.02 32.04
C THR A 579 -0.32 -1.26 32.86
N GLU A 580 -0.97 -2.27 32.31
CA GLU A 580 -1.09 -3.62 32.88
C GLU A 580 -0.03 -4.54 32.28
N VAL A 581 0.60 -5.37 33.11
CA VAL A 581 1.52 -6.42 32.68
C VAL A 581 1.09 -7.76 33.23
N ARG A 582 1.33 -8.84 32.47
CA ARG A 582 1.07 -10.21 32.91
C ARG A 582 2.26 -11.11 32.67
N ASP A 583 2.46 -12.06 33.57
CA ASP A 583 3.42 -13.15 33.41
C ASP A 583 2.77 -14.44 32.88
N ALA A 584 3.60 -15.46 32.67
CA ALA A 584 3.19 -16.78 32.23
C ALA A 584 2.24 -17.52 33.21
N ASP A 585 2.13 -17.09 34.46
CA ASP A 585 1.21 -17.63 35.47
C ASP A 585 -0.12 -16.84 35.52
N ASP A 586 -0.33 -15.87 34.62
CA ASP A 586 -1.47 -14.94 34.56
C ASP A 586 -1.57 -14.05 35.82
N GLU A 587 -0.45 -13.84 36.53
CA GLU A 587 -0.38 -12.85 37.62
C GLU A 587 -0.28 -11.44 37.02
N VAL A 588 -1.05 -10.49 37.58
CA VAL A 588 -1.23 -9.15 37.02
C VAL A 588 -0.47 -8.10 37.84
N GLY A 589 0.27 -7.22 37.16
CA GLY A 589 0.81 -5.97 37.68
C GLY A 589 0.18 -4.76 36.99
N ALA A 590 0.13 -3.61 37.67
CA ALA A 590 -0.37 -2.36 37.09
C ALA A 590 0.47 -1.16 37.51
N TYR A 591 0.67 -0.23 36.58
CA TYR A 591 1.51 0.96 36.74
C TYR A 591 0.78 2.19 36.21
N ARG A 592 0.81 3.29 36.97
CA ARG A 592 0.28 4.58 36.53
C ARG A 592 1.29 5.26 35.61
N VAL A 593 0.88 5.69 34.43
CA VAL A 593 1.74 6.37 33.44
C VAL A 593 1.05 7.65 32.97
N ASN A 594 1.63 8.79 33.34
CA ASN A 594 1.19 10.12 32.90
C ASN A 594 2.34 10.75 32.11
N PRO A 595 2.28 10.80 30.76
CA PRO A 595 3.41 11.22 29.94
C PRO A 595 3.81 12.69 30.09
N ASP A 596 2.84 13.58 30.34
CA ASP A 596 3.06 15.00 30.63
C ASP A 596 2.25 15.39 31.90
N PRO A 597 2.76 15.10 33.12
CA PRO A 597 2.01 15.33 34.34
C PRO A 597 1.75 16.83 34.57
N PRO A 598 0.57 17.21 35.11
CA PRO A 598 0.29 18.60 35.44
C PRO A 598 1.38 19.14 36.38
N ASN A 599 1.86 20.33 36.07
CA ASN A 599 2.96 20.98 36.77
C ASN A 599 2.48 21.34 38.20
N ASP A 600 2.73 20.46 39.16
CA ASP A 600 2.45 20.71 40.57
C ASP A 600 3.19 21.98 41.01
N GLY A 601 2.43 23.05 41.23
CA GLY A 601 2.97 24.36 41.53
C GLY A 601 3.77 24.37 42.83
N ASP A 602 5.10 24.32 42.72
CA ASP A 602 5.98 25.06 43.61
C ASP A 602 7.22 25.54 42.85
N GLY A 603 7.43 26.84 42.86
CA GLY A 603 8.40 27.51 42.02
C GLY A 603 9.85 27.28 42.48
N SER A 604 10.70 26.83 41.56
CA SER A 604 12.08 27.33 41.46
C SER A 604 12.72 27.01 40.10
N ASP A 605 12.84 28.06 39.28
CA ASP A 605 13.93 28.43 38.37
C ASP A 605 14.70 27.39 37.53
N GLY A 606 14.48 27.47 36.21
CA GLY A 606 15.51 27.24 35.19
C GLY A 606 14.93 26.79 33.83
N PRO A 607 15.07 27.56 32.73
CA PRO A 607 14.80 27.05 31.39
C PRO A 607 16.00 26.18 30.99
N GLY A 608 15.93 24.91 31.36
CA GLY A 608 16.97 23.93 31.08
C GLY A 608 16.35 22.57 30.90
N ASP A 609 16.18 22.17 29.64
CA ASP A 609 16.45 20.82 29.14
C ASP A 609 15.99 19.67 30.06
N ARG A 610 14.68 19.60 30.36
CA ARG A 610 14.05 18.31 30.68
C ARG A 610 13.52 17.77 29.37
N GLY A 611 14.40 17.16 28.58
CA GLY A 611 14.00 16.40 27.40
C GLY A 611 12.96 15.37 27.81
N ALA A 612 11.81 15.37 27.11
CA ALA A 612 10.77 14.37 27.20
C ALA A 612 11.36 13.01 26.79
N GLY A 613 11.99 12.32 27.74
CA GLY A 613 12.46 10.95 27.58
C GLY A 613 11.29 9.98 27.60
N PRO A 614 11.48 8.73 27.15
CA PRO A 614 10.44 7.71 27.23
C PRO A 614 10.00 7.47 28.68
N SER A 615 8.70 7.24 28.89
CA SER A 615 8.16 6.80 30.17
C SER A 615 8.50 5.32 30.34
N ARG A 616 9.45 5.01 31.22
CA ARG A 616 10.01 3.66 31.37
C ARG A 616 9.52 2.98 32.63
N ILE A 617 8.99 1.76 32.49
CA ILE A 617 8.70 0.86 33.60
C ILE A 617 9.90 -0.08 33.74
N GLU A 618 10.78 0.25 34.69
CA GLU A 618 11.98 -0.56 34.98
C GLU A 618 11.63 -1.67 35.96
N ARG A 619 12.07 -2.90 35.66
CA ARG A 619 11.81 -4.10 36.49
C ARG A 619 10.33 -4.32 36.77
N PRO A 620 9.52 -4.48 35.71
CA PRO A 620 8.11 -4.81 35.87
C PRO A 620 7.97 -6.18 36.57
N GLU A 621 7.16 -6.22 37.62
CA GLU A 621 6.85 -7.42 38.40
C GLU A 621 5.33 -7.47 38.56
N PRO A 622 4.67 -8.61 38.34
CA PRO A 622 3.25 -8.78 38.64
C PRO A 622 3.00 -8.99 40.15
N GLY A 623 1.74 -8.90 40.55
CA GLY A 623 1.28 -9.29 41.88
C GLY A 623 0.84 -8.16 42.81
N PRO A 624 0.71 -8.42 44.12
CA PRO A 624 0.04 -7.50 45.04
C PRO A 624 0.83 -6.22 45.33
N ALA A 625 2.15 -6.22 45.15
CA ALA A 625 3.01 -5.08 45.41
C ALA A 625 2.82 -3.92 44.40
N PRO A 626 2.94 -4.12 43.07
CA PRO A 626 2.67 -3.08 42.07
C PRO A 626 1.22 -2.58 42.18
N LEU A 627 0.25 -3.48 42.39
CA LEU A 627 -1.16 -3.11 42.57
C LEU A 627 -1.38 -2.22 43.79
N THR A 628 -0.62 -2.43 44.88
CA THR A 628 -0.68 -1.55 46.06
C THR A 628 -0.07 -0.18 45.77
N GLY A 629 1.01 -0.13 44.99
CA GLY A 629 1.61 1.13 44.51
C GLY A 629 0.64 1.91 43.63
N TYR A 630 0.09 1.26 42.61
CA TYR A 630 -0.95 1.79 41.74
C TYR A 630 -2.14 2.37 42.52
N VAL A 631 -2.70 1.62 43.49
CA VAL A 631 -3.80 2.12 44.33
C VAL A 631 -3.38 3.34 45.15
N ALA A 632 -2.11 3.44 45.56
CA ALA A 632 -1.61 4.63 46.26
C ALA A 632 -1.48 5.85 45.35
N ASP A 633 -1.19 5.65 44.06
CA ASP A 633 -1.05 6.71 43.06
C ASP A 633 -2.42 7.23 42.57
N VAL A 634 -3.41 6.35 42.40
CA VAL A 634 -4.79 6.70 41.96
C VAL A 634 -5.67 7.24 43.10
N ALA A 635 -5.40 6.86 44.36
CA ALA A 635 -6.22 7.29 45.49
C ALA A 635 -6.25 8.82 45.74
N PRO A 636 -5.16 9.59 45.51
CA PRO A 636 -5.18 11.05 45.49
C PRO A 636 -6.01 11.64 44.34
N GLU A 637 -5.90 11.09 43.13
CA GLU A 637 -6.59 11.57 41.92
C GLU A 637 -8.12 11.48 42.09
N THR A 638 -8.60 10.34 42.60
CA THR A 638 -10.03 10.11 42.92
C THR A 638 -10.55 10.89 44.12
N ARG A 639 -9.69 11.62 44.85
CA ARG A 639 -10.07 12.43 46.04
C ARG A 639 -10.28 13.92 45.74
N SER A 640 -10.08 14.37 44.50
CA SER A 640 -10.42 15.73 44.09
C SER A 640 -11.91 16.02 44.39
N PRO A 641 -12.24 17.16 45.03
CA PRO A 641 -13.58 17.38 45.56
C PRO A 641 -14.58 17.62 44.41
N VAL A 642 -15.63 16.81 44.38
CA VAL A 642 -16.88 17.13 43.67
C VAL A 642 -17.31 18.54 44.11
N PRO A 643 -17.48 19.52 43.20
CA PRO A 643 -17.92 20.85 43.57
C PRO A 643 -19.27 20.78 44.27
N ASP A 644 -19.35 21.43 45.44
CA ASP A 644 -20.56 21.48 46.26
C ASP A 644 -21.73 22.05 45.43
N PRO A 645 -22.90 21.38 45.34
CA PRO A 645 -24.05 21.87 44.59
C PRO A 645 -24.61 23.23 45.07
N ALA A 646 -23.97 23.89 46.04
CA ALA A 646 -24.33 25.21 46.54
C ALA A 646 -23.74 26.41 45.74
N ASP A 647 -22.87 26.18 44.75
CA ASP A 647 -22.28 27.25 43.90
C ASP A 647 -22.83 27.30 42.46
N ARG A 648 -24.15 27.09 42.28
CA ARG A 648 -24.89 27.47 41.06
C ARG A 648 -25.93 28.55 41.31
#